data_AF-A0A960LFU5-F1
#
_entry.id   AF-A0A960LFU5-F1
#
_cell.length_a   1.000
_cell.length_b   1.000
_cell.length_c   1.000
_cell.angle_alpha   90.00
_cell.angle_beta   90.00
_cell.angle_gamma   90.00
#
_symmetry.space_group_name_H-M   'P 1'
#
loop_
_entity.id
_entity.type
_entity.pdbx_description
1 polymer ?
#
loop_
_entity_poly.entity_id
_entity_poly.type
_entity_poly.pdbx_seq_one_letter_code
_entity_poly.pdbx_strand_id
1 'polypeptide(L)'
;MPNPSRPNQLIARLVATALLFVTSFAYQGAVFAADEGEAETEKAAWWNESWTVRKKIEITPITGAAPTEETVALLRLHGGNFLFASSRPDGSDLRLLADDGETELPFHLERWDALMNEAFLWVRLPALKADAPSTIWLYYGNAEATAAEFQPKDTFGDGARLVYHFTEGAGAPRDFSGNENSPTEATTVTEGALIGPGVVLFGTSGLEVPGSDSLNWAAGDELTLTTWIKPSAHGTNAVLLKREENGNAFVLGVSDGVPYLEATDTSGTVRTTAGEPISVGSWRHLAVVASADKIDLFLDGQAYGTVAKPMPALTSAIVMGSDPATGGGFAGEVDELRIQAGALPSEQLRFQAINASGSEQANQLVVLHQDESAHGGGGHNETLEHVMLFGDIAKNMMFDGWIAVGVCVIMVIFGWAVAIRKFIYLNSIQKGSDAFSKLWNQLSSDLTVLDHADEESVANFGGKVGPKMMRNIRRAPLYHIYHIGSKEIRRRVSQGKGLSGRSIQAIRASLETGLVKENERMNSGLIFLTISIAGGPYVGLLGTVVGVMITFAIIAKSGEVDVNSIAPGIASALLATVAGLIVAIPALFIYSYLSSRIKSLLAGMQVFIDEFIAKMAEFYPPPGEDGSPMVSAAEKPKPQTKAKSEPELVGAAMGTAESGFEPENTHSPSTHAN
;
A
#
# COMPACT_ATOMS: atom_id res chain seq x y z
N MET A 1 -44.50 24.58 -21.45
CA MET A 1 -44.13 24.11 -20.10
C MET A 1 -42.68 23.65 -20.13
N PRO A 2 -41.74 24.26 -19.37
CA PRO A 2 -40.35 23.82 -19.37
C PRO A 2 -40.17 22.63 -18.42
N ASN A 3 -39.56 21.57 -18.94
CA ASN A 3 -39.34 20.27 -18.31
C ASN A 3 -38.49 20.40 -17.00
N PRO A 4 -39.00 19.97 -15.84
CA PRO A 4 -38.33 20.12 -14.53
C PRO A 4 -37.13 19.17 -14.29
N SER A 5 -36.75 18.33 -15.26
CA SER A 5 -35.72 17.28 -15.08
C SER A 5 -34.26 17.69 -15.33
N ARG A 6 -34.01 18.84 -15.98
CA ARG A 6 -32.63 19.28 -16.33
C ARG A 6 -31.70 19.66 -15.16
N PRO A 7 -32.16 20.35 -14.08
CA PRO A 7 -31.25 20.67 -12.96
C PRO A 7 -30.86 19.43 -12.14
N ASN A 8 -31.72 18.41 -12.06
CA ASN A 8 -31.44 17.19 -11.31
C ASN A 8 -30.41 16.29 -12.01
N GLN A 9 -30.38 16.26 -13.34
CA GLN A 9 -29.35 15.52 -14.09
C GLN A 9 -27.97 16.21 -14.04
N LEU A 10 -27.94 17.54 -13.98
CA LEU A 10 -26.68 18.28 -13.83
C LEU A 10 -26.10 18.11 -12.42
N ILE A 11 -26.97 18.07 -11.40
CA ILE A 11 -26.59 17.76 -10.01
C ILE A 11 -26.12 16.30 -9.91
N ALA A 12 -26.81 15.34 -10.54
CA ALA A 12 -26.39 13.95 -10.53
C ALA A 12 -25.03 13.73 -11.24
N ARG A 13 -24.79 14.42 -12.37
CA ARG A 13 -23.49 14.42 -13.04
C ARG A 13 -22.41 15.09 -12.21
N LEU A 14 -22.67 16.24 -11.59
CA LEU A 14 -21.71 16.91 -10.70
C LEU A 14 -21.39 16.10 -9.45
N VAL A 15 -22.36 15.39 -8.87
CA VAL A 15 -22.16 14.48 -7.73
C VAL A 15 -21.35 13.26 -8.15
N ALA A 16 -21.62 12.67 -9.32
CA ALA A 16 -20.82 11.57 -9.86
C ALA A 16 -19.38 11.99 -10.24
N THR A 17 -19.23 13.17 -10.85
CA THR A 17 -17.91 13.76 -11.16
C THR A 17 -17.16 14.14 -9.89
N ALA A 18 -17.84 14.60 -8.82
CA ALA A 18 -17.23 14.86 -7.52
C ALA A 18 -16.88 13.57 -6.77
N LEU A 19 -17.64 12.48 -6.93
CA LEU A 19 -17.28 11.16 -6.43
C LEU A 19 -15.97 10.68 -7.09
N LEU A 20 -15.86 10.87 -8.41
CA LEU A 20 -14.64 10.64 -9.18
C LEU A 20 -13.52 11.64 -8.83
N PHE A 21 -13.86 12.84 -8.38
CA PHE A 21 -12.89 13.86 -7.97
C PHE A 21 -12.39 13.61 -6.56
N VAL A 22 -13.17 13.08 -5.63
CA VAL A 22 -12.68 12.67 -4.30
C VAL A 22 -11.76 11.45 -4.42
N THR A 23 -12.10 10.51 -5.31
CA THR A 23 -11.17 9.41 -5.67
C THR A 23 -9.95 9.90 -6.45
N SER A 24 -10.06 10.96 -7.28
CA SER A 24 -8.92 11.55 -8.01
C SER A 24 -8.08 12.54 -7.20
N PHE A 25 -8.63 13.26 -6.21
CA PHE A 25 -7.86 14.21 -5.39
C PHE A 25 -7.06 13.50 -4.31
N ALA A 26 -7.56 12.35 -3.83
CA ALA A 26 -6.74 11.38 -3.10
C ALA A 26 -5.59 10.84 -3.97
N TYR A 27 -5.80 10.77 -5.29
CA TYR A 27 -4.80 10.35 -6.27
C TYR A 27 -3.80 11.47 -6.65
N GLN A 28 -4.24 12.73 -6.74
CA GLN A 28 -3.43 13.86 -7.22
C GLN A 28 -2.69 14.64 -6.12
N GLY A 29 -3.15 14.59 -4.87
CA GLY A 29 -2.40 15.17 -3.75
C GLY A 29 -1.05 14.46 -3.49
N ALA A 30 -0.91 13.21 -3.92
CA ALA A 30 0.32 12.42 -3.81
C ALA A 30 1.36 12.73 -4.91
N VAL A 31 0.94 13.30 -6.04
CA VAL A 31 1.79 13.47 -7.24
C VAL A 31 2.69 14.72 -7.15
N PHE A 32 2.37 15.70 -6.30
CA PHE A 32 3.08 16.99 -6.27
C PHE A 32 4.24 17.08 -5.27
N ALA A 33 4.61 15.99 -4.57
CA ALA A 33 5.72 15.97 -3.62
C ALA A 33 6.95 15.18 -4.10
N ALA A 34 6.90 14.58 -5.29
CA ALA A 34 7.95 13.71 -5.83
C ALA A 34 8.63 14.38 -7.04
N ASP A 35 9.39 15.45 -6.80
CA ASP A 35 10.37 15.94 -7.77
C ASP A 35 11.54 16.62 -7.04
N GLU A 36 12.31 15.84 -6.30
CA GLU A 36 13.74 16.11 -6.11
C GLU A 36 14.48 14.78 -6.24
N GLY A 37 15.47 14.79 -7.13
CA GLY A 37 15.86 13.62 -7.91
C GLY A 37 16.77 12.62 -7.22
N GLU A 38 16.69 11.38 -7.71
CA GLU A 38 17.68 10.36 -7.46
C GLU A 38 18.14 9.73 -8.78
N ALA A 39 19.44 9.48 -8.84
CA ALA A 39 20.18 9.06 -10.03
C ALA A 39 19.81 7.63 -10.45
N GLU A 40 19.57 7.45 -11.75
CA GLU A 40 19.29 6.15 -12.37
C GLU A 40 20.52 5.23 -12.30
N THR A 41 20.40 4.12 -11.57
CA THR A 41 21.17 2.90 -11.80
C THR A 41 20.40 2.01 -12.78
N GLU A 42 21.06 1.59 -13.86
CA GLU A 42 20.50 0.69 -14.88
C GLU A 42 19.83 -0.54 -14.24
N LYS A 43 18.51 -0.66 -14.42
CA LYS A 43 17.69 -1.75 -13.91
C LYS A 43 17.85 -2.98 -14.82
N ALA A 44 18.29 -4.11 -14.28
CA ALA A 44 18.34 -5.38 -15.02
C ALA A 44 16.94 -5.74 -15.56
N ALA A 45 16.88 -6.13 -16.84
CA ALA A 45 15.65 -6.45 -17.55
C ALA A 45 14.83 -7.54 -16.81
N TRP A 46 13.50 -7.46 -16.92
CA TRP A 46 12.61 -8.44 -16.29
C TRP A 46 12.66 -9.76 -17.06
N TRP A 47 12.92 -10.87 -16.38
CA TRP A 47 13.12 -12.17 -17.03
C TRP A 47 11.88 -12.68 -17.77
N ASN A 48 10.73 -12.69 -17.08
CA ASN A 48 9.48 -13.20 -17.63
C ASN A 48 8.28 -12.45 -17.04
N GLU A 49 7.48 -11.81 -17.89
CA GLU A 49 6.32 -11.00 -17.50
C GLU A 49 5.19 -11.82 -16.84
N SER A 50 5.15 -13.13 -17.05
CA SER A 50 4.19 -14.03 -16.37
C SER A 50 4.46 -14.14 -14.87
N TRP A 51 5.68 -13.86 -14.42
CA TRP A 51 6.03 -13.73 -13.01
C TRP A 51 5.89 -12.29 -12.57
N THR A 52 4.90 -12.05 -11.72
CA THR A 52 4.51 -10.69 -11.35
C THR A 52 5.36 -10.07 -10.26
N VAL A 53 6.11 -10.88 -9.50
CA VAL A 53 6.96 -10.44 -8.39
C VAL A 53 8.35 -11.03 -8.53
N ARG A 54 9.38 -10.24 -8.22
CA ARG A 54 10.76 -10.71 -8.03
C ARG A 54 11.36 -10.13 -6.78
N LYS A 55 12.33 -10.82 -6.21
CA LYS A 55 13.06 -10.43 -5.01
C LYS A 55 14.55 -10.62 -5.23
N LYS A 56 15.34 -9.59 -4.94
CA LYS A 56 16.79 -9.70 -4.92
C LYS A 56 17.22 -10.44 -3.65
N ILE A 57 18.08 -11.44 -3.80
CA ILE A 57 18.73 -12.14 -2.70
C ILE A 57 20.24 -11.86 -2.81
N GLU A 58 20.79 -11.28 -1.77
CA GLU A 58 22.21 -10.95 -1.67
C GLU A 58 22.90 -11.93 -0.73
N ILE A 59 24.03 -12.46 -1.18
CA ILE A 59 24.89 -13.35 -0.42
C ILE A 59 26.15 -12.58 -0.05
N THR A 60 26.23 -12.18 1.21
CA THR A 60 27.30 -11.37 1.76
C THR A 60 28.59 -12.18 1.82
N PRO A 61 29.74 -11.65 1.38
CA PRO A 61 31.01 -12.36 1.47
C PRO A 61 31.42 -12.56 2.93
N ILE A 62 31.93 -13.76 3.24
CA ILE A 62 32.51 -14.08 4.55
C ILE A 62 34.00 -14.32 4.35
N THR A 63 34.83 -13.63 5.12
CA THR A 63 36.29 -13.77 5.07
C THR A 63 36.71 -15.24 5.32
N GLY A 64 37.32 -15.85 4.30
CA GLY A 64 37.77 -17.24 4.34
C GLY A 64 36.64 -18.27 4.33
N ALA A 65 35.46 -17.90 3.82
CA ALA A 65 34.33 -18.81 3.61
C ALA A 65 33.54 -18.47 2.33
N ALA A 66 34.20 -17.89 1.32
CA ALA A 66 33.62 -17.67 0.01
C ALA A 66 33.99 -18.85 -0.90
N PRO A 67 33.05 -19.74 -1.27
CA PRO A 67 33.32 -20.88 -2.12
C PRO A 67 33.78 -20.44 -3.50
N THR A 68 34.91 -20.97 -3.96
CA THR A 68 35.50 -20.66 -5.28
C THR A 68 34.93 -21.52 -6.41
N GLU A 69 34.16 -22.54 -6.05
CA GLU A 69 33.44 -23.45 -6.94
C GLU A 69 31.94 -23.43 -6.61
N GLU A 70 31.16 -24.18 -7.38
CA GLU A 70 29.73 -24.32 -7.14
C GLU A 70 29.45 -24.88 -5.74
N THR A 71 28.42 -24.34 -5.10
CA THR A 71 28.03 -24.74 -3.76
C THR A 71 26.51 -24.84 -3.64
N VAL A 72 26.04 -25.29 -2.49
CA VAL A 72 24.64 -25.34 -2.14
C VAL A 72 24.40 -24.40 -0.98
N ALA A 73 23.29 -23.65 -1.03
CA ALA A 73 22.83 -22.80 0.05
C ALA A 73 21.37 -23.08 0.38
N LEU A 74 21.05 -23.01 1.67
CA LEU A 74 19.71 -22.95 2.22
C LEU A 74 19.24 -21.50 2.22
N LEU A 75 18.05 -21.31 1.68
CA LEU A 75 17.26 -20.09 1.78
C LEU A 75 16.10 -20.37 2.76
N ARG A 76 15.91 -19.47 3.74
CA ARG A 76 14.83 -19.55 4.71
C ARG A 76 13.81 -18.46 4.43
N LEU A 77 12.63 -18.85 3.96
CA LEU A 77 11.53 -17.93 3.71
C LEU A 77 10.57 -17.97 4.89
N HIS A 78 10.17 -16.81 5.38
CA HIS A 78 9.15 -16.67 6.39
C HIS A 78 8.33 -15.40 6.16
N GLY A 79 7.17 -15.26 6.81
CA GLY A 79 6.26 -14.12 6.57
C GLY A 79 6.84 -12.72 6.80
N GLY A 80 8.05 -12.62 7.37
CA GLY A 80 8.78 -11.36 7.53
C GLY A 80 9.71 -11.01 6.37
N ASN A 81 10.09 -11.98 5.52
CA ASN A 81 11.00 -11.77 4.39
C ASN A 81 10.44 -12.23 3.03
N PHE A 82 9.29 -12.92 3.00
CA PHE A 82 8.66 -13.46 1.81
C PHE A 82 7.12 -13.35 1.85
N LEU A 83 6.50 -13.01 0.72
CA LEU A 83 5.05 -12.84 0.58
C LEU A 83 4.35 -14.12 0.09
N PHE A 84 4.08 -15.07 1.00
CA PHE A 84 3.39 -16.33 0.69
C PHE A 84 2.03 -16.16 0.01
N ALA A 85 1.30 -15.09 0.33
CA ALA A 85 0.00 -14.80 -0.29
C ALA A 85 0.10 -14.46 -1.78
N SER A 86 1.27 -14.06 -2.27
CA SER A 86 1.52 -13.76 -3.68
C SER A 86 2.06 -14.96 -4.45
N SER A 87 2.53 -16.01 -3.77
CA SER A 87 2.94 -17.27 -4.40
C SER A 87 1.80 -18.28 -4.48
N ARG A 88 1.99 -19.34 -5.25
CA ARG A 88 1.05 -20.46 -5.25
C ARG A 88 1.05 -21.18 -3.89
N PRO A 89 -0.09 -21.77 -3.46
CA PRO A 89 -0.17 -22.48 -2.17
C PRO A 89 0.80 -23.65 -2.00
N ASP A 90 1.37 -24.16 -3.10
CA ASP A 90 2.33 -25.25 -3.16
C ASP A 90 3.77 -24.80 -3.47
N GLY A 91 4.02 -23.48 -3.64
CA GLY A 91 5.34 -22.94 -4.00
C GLY A 91 5.82 -23.34 -5.40
N SER A 92 4.96 -23.89 -6.26
CA SER A 92 5.38 -24.38 -7.58
C SER A 92 5.74 -23.26 -8.58
N ASP A 93 5.33 -22.03 -8.30
CA ASP A 93 5.65 -20.86 -9.12
C ASP A 93 7.01 -20.24 -8.80
N LEU A 94 7.78 -20.76 -7.84
CA LEU A 94 9.10 -20.19 -7.54
C LEU A 94 10.09 -20.43 -8.68
N ARG A 95 10.90 -19.42 -8.99
CA ARG A 95 12.07 -19.53 -9.89
C ARG A 95 13.25 -18.78 -9.30
N LEU A 96 14.42 -19.39 -9.32
CA LEU A 96 15.67 -18.78 -8.87
C LEU A 96 16.57 -18.55 -10.08
N LEU A 97 17.08 -17.34 -10.23
CA LEU A 97 17.94 -16.96 -11.34
C LEU A 97 19.27 -16.41 -10.82
N ALA A 98 20.33 -16.59 -11.59
CA ALA A 98 21.64 -16.00 -11.32
C ALA A 98 21.63 -14.47 -11.46
N ASP A 99 22.76 -13.83 -11.12
CA ASP A 99 22.99 -12.37 -11.19
C ASP A 99 22.71 -11.79 -12.58
N ASP A 100 22.85 -12.61 -13.64
CA ASP A 100 22.56 -12.23 -15.02
C ASP A 100 21.07 -12.00 -15.32
N GLY A 101 20.17 -12.46 -14.44
CA GLY A 101 18.72 -12.35 -14.62
C GLY A 101 18.17 -13.25 -15.73
N GLU A 102 18.94 -14.21 -16.23
CA GLU A 102 18.55 -15.11 -17.32
C GLU A 102 18.76 -16.59 -16.98
N THR A 103 19.83 -16.93 -16.26
CA THR A 103 20.20 -18.31 -15.97
C THR A 103 19.40 -18.84 -14.78
N GLU A 104 18.49 -19.79 -15.01
CA GLU A 104 17.80 -20.50 -13.93
C GLU A 104 18.76 -21.38 -13.12
N LEU A 105 18.63 -21.32 -11.80
CA LEU A 105 19.43 -22.07 -10.84
C LEU A 105 18.65 -23.30 -10.35
N PRO A 106 19.27 -24.49 -10.34
CA PRO A 106 18.66 -25.68 -9.75
C PRO A 106 18.32 -25.47 -8.28
N PHE A 107 17.10 -25.81 -7.90
CA PHE A 107 16.65 -25.74 -6.52
C PHE A 107 15.60 -26.81 -6.23
N HIS A 108 15.37 -27.09 -4.95
CA HIS A 108 14.21 -27.86 -4.51
C HIS A 108 13.68 -27.34 -3.17
N LEU A 109 12.40 -27.62 -2.94
CA LEU A 109 11.72 -27.35 -1.69
C LEU A 109 11.93 -28.53 -0.75
N GLU A 110 12.52 -28.27 0.41
CA GLU A 110 12.57 -29.25 1.51
C GLU A 110 11.27 -29.16 2.33
N ARG A 111 10.84 -27.94 2.64
CA ARG A 111 9.62 -27.66 3.40
C ARG A 111 8.88 -26.48 2.81
N TRP A 112 7.56 -26.61 2.73
CA TRP A 112 6.65 -25.54 2.34
C TRP A 112 5.38 -25.59 3.18
N ASP A 113 5.21 -24.57 4.04
CA ASP A 113 4.02 -24.38 4.83
C ASP A 113 3.48 -22.95 4.66
N ALA A 114 2.57 -22.79 3.69
CA ALA A 114 1.90 -21.52 3.43
C ALA A 114 0.94 -21.09 4.56
N LEU A 115 0.53 -21.99 5.47
CA LEU A 115 -0.33 -21.65 6.61
C LEU A 115 0.50 -21.04 7.73
N MET A 116 1.68 -21.61 8.01
CA MET A 116 2.63 -21.08 8.98
C MET A 116 3.51 -19.96 8.41
N ASN A 117 3.40 -19.67 7.10
CA ASN A 117 4.27 -18.74 6.38
C ASN A 117 5.75 -19.08 6.59
N GLU A 118 6.13 -20.33 6.33
CA GLU A 118 7.49 -20.85 6.45
C GLU A 118 7.83 -21.74 5.24
N ALA A 119 9.02 -21.57 4.69
CA ALA A 119 9.57 -22.48 3.69
C ALA A 119 11.10 -22.56 3.75
N PHE A 120 11.60 -23.76 3.45
CA PHE A 120 13.03 -24.06 3.33
C PHE A 120 13.29 -24.56 1.92
N LEU A 121 14.17 -23.84 1.21
CA LEU A 121 14.58 -24.20 -0.14
C LEU A 121 16.09 -24.25 -0.25
N TRP A 122 16.59 -25.32 -0.87
CA TRP A 122 17.99 -25.47 -1.20
C TRP A 122 18.22 -25.07 -2.64
N VAL A 123 19.26 -24.27 -2.87
CA VAL A 123 19.62 -23.77 -4.19
C VAL A 123 21.09 -24.08 -4.50
N ARG A 124 21.35 -24.51 -5.73
CA ARG A 124 22.70 -24.62 -6.29
C ARG A 124 23.18 -23.26 -6.75
N LEU A 125 24.28 -22.82 -6.18
CA LEU A 125 24.89 -21.53 -6.46
C LEU A 125 26.16 -21.70 -7.29
N PRO A 126 26.45 -20.77 -8.21
CA PRO A 126 27.76 -20.66 -8.81
C PRO A 126 28.81 -20.25 -7.76
N ALA A 127 30.08 -20.20 -8.18
CA ALA A 127 31.17 -19.67 -7.36
C ALA A 127 30.83 -18.27 -6.81
N LEU A 128 31.11 -18.04 -5.52
CA LEU A 128 30.80 -16.78 -4.85
C LEU A 128 31.99 -15.81 -4.91
N LYS A 129 31.68 -14.53 -5.03
CA LYS A 129 32.67 -13.44 -5.01
C LYS A 129 33.25 -13.31 -3.58
N ALA A 130 34.58 -13.34 -3.46
CA ALA A 130 35.26 -13.30 -2.16
C ALA A 130 35.22 -11.91 -1.48
N ASP A 131 35.27 -10.85 -2.29
CA ASP A 131 35.39 -9.45 -1.82
C ASP A 131 34.17 -8.58 -2.17
N ALA A 132 33.09 -9.20 -2.67
CA ALA A 132 31.86 -8.50 -3.04
C ALA A 132 30.64 -9.39 -2.83
N PRO A 133 29.44 -8.84 -2.60
CA PRO A 133 28.22 -9.63 -2.54
C PRO A 133 27.92 -10.33 -3.86
N SER A 134 27.46 -11.58 -3.76
CA SER A 134 26.91 -12.33 -4.89
C SER A 134 25.39 -12.16 -4.89
N THR A 135 24.77 -11.98 -6.05
CA THR A 135 23.33 -11.74 -6.16
C THR A 135 22.66 -12.87 -6.93
N ILE A 136 21.48 -13.26 -6.48
CA ILE A 136 20.53 -14.10 -7.21
C ILE A 136 19.14 -13.47 -7.12
N TRP A 137 18.23 -13.88 -8.00
CA TRP A 137 16.87 -13.37 -8.06
C TRP A 137 15.86 -14.48 -7.81
N LEU A 138 14.89 -14.23 -6.93
CA LEU A 138 13.74 -15.10 -6.69
C LEU A 138 12.49 -14.51 -7.35
N TYR A 139 11.92 -15.19 -8.32
CA TYR A 139 10.67 -14.82 -8.99
C TYR A 139 9.50 -15.69 -8.50
N TYR A 140 8.33 -15.07 -8.33
CA TYR A 140 7.06 -15.72 -7.97
C TYR A 140 5.86 -14.87 -8.44
N GLY A 141 4.64 -15.29 -8.11
CA GLY A 141 3.43 -14.58 -8.52
C GLY A 141 2.95 -14.97 -9.91
N ASN A 142 3.18 -16.21 -10.32
CA ASN A 142 2.63 -16.78 -11.55
C ASN A 142 1.60 -17.87 -11.20
N ALA A 143 0.31 -17.51 -11.25
CA ALA A 143 -0.78 -18.43 -10.94
C ALA A 143 -0.90 -19.60 -11.93
N GLU A 144 -0.34 -19.49 -13.13
CA GLU A 144 -0.39 -20.54 -14.17
C GLU A 144 0.91 -21.35 -14.25
N ALA A 145 1.92 -21.02 -13.45
CA ALA A 145 3.18 -21.75 -13.45
C ALA A 145 3.01 -23.19 -12.99
N THR A 146 3.73 -24.08 -13.67
CA THR A 146 4.04 -25.42 -13.18
C THR A 146 5.28 -25.38 -12.30
N ALA A 147 5.47 -26.42 -11.48
CA ALA A 147 6.71 -26.61 -10.72
C ALA A 147 7.94 -26.49 -11.62
N ALA A 148 9.04 -25.98 -11.06
CA ALA A 148 10.32 -25.97 -11.76
C ALA A 148 10.69 -27.41 -12.19
N GLU A 149 11.35 -27.55 -13.33
CA GLU A 149 11.66 -28.87 -13.88
C GLU A 149 12.78 -29.60 -13.11
N PHE A 150 13.49 -28.89 -12.22
CA PHE A 150 14.55 -29.42 -11.40
C PHE A 150 14.05 -30.47 -10.41
N GLN A 151 14.77 -31.59 -10.37
CA GLN A 151 14.63 -32.60 -9.34
C GLN A 151 15.59 -32.28 -8.18
N PRO A 152 15.33 -32.78 -6.95
CA PRO A 152 16.20 -32.52 -5.82
C PRO A 152 17.68 -32.85 -6.06
N LYS A 153 17.97 -33.93 -6.79
CA LYS A 153 19.34 -34.31 -7.19
C LYS A 153 20.10 -33.20 -7.93
N ASP A 154 19.39 -32.38 -8.72
CA ASP A 154 20.00 -31.36 -9.56
C ASP A 154 20.57 -30.20 -8.70
N THR A 155 20.04 -30.04 -7.48
CA THR A 155 20.51 -29.05 -6.49
C THR A 155 21.90 -29.41 -5.96
N PHE A 156 22.19 -30.70 -5.76
CA PHE A 156 23.47 -31.16 -5.20
C PHE A 156 24.50 -31.56 -6.26
N GLY A 157 24.05 -31.70 -7.52
CA GLY A 157 24.87 -32.06 -8.66
C GLY A 157 25.30 -33.52 -8.68
N ASP A 158 25.99 -33.91 -9.75
CA ASP A 158 26.32 -35.31 -10.06
C ASP A 158 27.28 -35.97 -9.05
N GLY A 159 27.91 -35.19 -8.18
CA GLY A 159 28.80 -35.68 -7.14
C GLY A 159 28.09 -36.19 -5.88
N ALA A 160 26.78 -35.94 -5.71
CA ALA A 160 26.04 -36.37 -4.54
C ALA A 160 25.86 -37.89 -4.52
N ARG A 161 26.37 -38.55 -3.46
CA ARG A 161 26.21 -39.99 -3.23
C ARG A 161 25.05 -40.31 -2.30
N LEU A 162 24.78 -39.43 -1.33
CA LEU A 162 23.69 -39.57 -0.36
C LEU A 162 23.24 -38.19 0.11
N VAL A 163 21.93 -37.94 0.19
CA VAL A 163 21.37 -36.72 0.80
C VAL A 163 20.12 -37.09 1.59
N TYR A 164 20.12 -36.84 2.91
CA TYR A 164 18.96 -36.99 3.78
C TYR A 164 18.62 -35.69 4.50
N HIS A 165 17.41 -35.21 4.23
CA HIS A 165 16.75 -34.11 4.94
C HIS A 165 15.81 -34.60 6.06
N PHE A 166 15.53 -35.91 6.14
CA PHE A 166 14.65 -36.52 7.15
C PHE A 166 13.20 -35.97 7.18
N THR A 167 12.69 -35.53 6.03
CA THR A 167 11.37 -34.89 5.89
C THR A 167 10.17 -35.85 5.95
N GLU A 168 10.40 -37.16 5.99
CA GLU A 168 9.37 -38.20 5.80
C GLU A 168 8.51 -38.49 7.05
N GLY A 169 8.64 -37.69 8.12
CA GLY A 169 7.97 -37.92 9.40
C GLY A 169 8.37 -39.29 9.99
N ALA A 170 7.41 -40.06 10.51
CA ALA A 170 7.70 -41.39 11.07
C ALA A 170 8.01 -42.49 10.03
N GLY A 171 8.33 -42.11 8.79
CA GLY A 171 8.72 -43.02 7.70
C GLY A 171 10.21 -43.36 7.70
N ALA A 172 10.63 -44.12 6.69
CA ALA A 172 12.05 -44.31 6.40
C ALA A 172 12.61 -43.07 5.68
N PRO A 173 13.83 -42.60 6.04
CA PRO A 173 14.45 -41.46 5.37
C PRO A 173 14.52 -41.64 3.85
N ARG A 174 14.23 -40.59 3.09
CA ARG A 174 14.34 -40.62 1.63
C ARG A 174 15.68 -40.08 1.17
N ASP A 175 16.32 -40.77 0.22
CA ASP A 175 17.50 -40.28 -0.48
C ASP A 175 17.14 -39.25 -1.57
N PHE A 176 17.62 -38.01 -1.40
CA PHE A 176 17.46 -36.91 -2.35
C PHE A 176 18.62 -36.80 -3.36
N SER A 177 19.66 -37.63 -3.25
CA SER A 177 20.78 -37.66 -4.22
C SER A 177 20.39 -38.26 -5.58
N GLY A 178 19.29 -39.01 -5.62
CA GLY A 178 18.85 -39.74 -6.81
C GLY A 178 19.47 -41.14 -6.98
N ASN A 179 20.26 -41.60 -6.01
CA ASN A 179 20.89 -42.93 -6.03
C ASN A 179 20.04 -44.02 -5.32
N GLU A 180 18.87 -43.66 -4.81
CA GLU A 180 17.91 -44.59 -4.19
C GLU A 180 18.46 -45.32 -2.96
N ASN A 181 19.33 -44.69 -2.18
CA ASN A 181 19.96 -45.29 -1.00
C ASN A 181 19.07 -45.33 0.25
N SER A 182 17.76 -45.12 0.13
CA SER A 182 16.83 -45.04 1.25
C SER A 182 16.80 -46.36 2.06
N PRO A 183 16.89 -46.31 3.40
CA PRO A 183 16.72 -47.49 4.24
C PRO A 183 15.29 -48.00 4.20
N THR A 184 15.07 -49.23 4.66
CA THR A 184 13.72 -49.81 4.77
C THR A 184 13.06 -49.56 6.12
N GLU A 185 13.86 -49.25 7.14
CA GLU A 185 13.37 -49.09 8.52
C GLU A 185 12.92 -47.66 8.78
N ALA A 186 11.78 -47.53 9.46
CA ALA A 186 11.27 -46.25 9.91
C ALA A 186 12.15 -45.67 11.02
N THR A 187 12.32 -44.36 11.00
CA THR A 187 13.09 -43.64 12.03
C THR A 187 12.18 -42.87 12.98
N THR A 188 12.68 -42.60 14.18
CA THR A 188 12.01 -41.63 15.06
C THR A 188 12.43 -40.24 14.65
N VAL A 189 11.47 -39.40 14.28
CA VAL A 189 11.71 -38.02 13.83
C VAL A 189 11.30 -37.04 14.93
N THR A 190 12.03 -35.94 15.02
CA THR A 190 11.68 -34.77 15.84
C THR A 190 11.26 -33.63 14.93
N GLU A 191 10.10 -33.04 15.21
CA GLU A 191 9.67 -31.80 14.57
C GLU A 191 10.47 -30.62 15.14
N GLY A 192 10.90 -29.70 14.27
CA GLY A 192 11.68 -28.52 14.69
C GLY A 192 13.13 -28.85 15.05
N ALA A 193 13.80 -29.65 14.20
CA ALA A 193 15.24 -29.87 14.26
C ALA A 193 16.00 -28.60 13.81
N LEU A 194 17.16 -28.73 13.18
CA LEU A 194 17.90 -27.55 12.72
C LEU A 194 17.23 -26.94 11.48
N ILE A 195 16.87 -27.80 10.53
CA ILE A 195 16.19 -27.44 9.28
C ILE A 195 15.07 -28.46 9.10
N GLY A 196 13.83 -27.99 9.15
CA GLY A 196 12.68 -28.90 9.09
C GLY A 196 12.67 -29.96 10.21
N PRO A 197 12.21 -31.19 9.91
CA PRO A 197 12.30 -32.34 10.81
C PRO A 197 13.67 -33.04 10.75
N GLY A 198 14.13 -33.60 11.87
CA GLY A 198 15.39 -34.35 11.95
C GLY A 198 15.21 -35.72 12.60
N VAL A 199 16.24 -36.57 12.60
CA VAL A 199 16.17 -37.91 13.20
C VAL A 199 16.68 -37.93 14.64
N VAL A 200 16.02 -38.72 15.50
CA VAL A 200 16.46 -38.98 16.88
C VAL A 200 17.14 -40.34 16.96
N LEU A 201 18.38 -40.35 17.44
CA LEU A 201 19.16 -41.55 17.73
C LEU A 201 19.20 -41.77 19.24
N PHE A 202 18.92 -43.00 19.68
CA PHE A 202 18.83 -43.36 21.11
C PHE A 202 20.12 -43.96 21.68
N GLY A 203 21.13 -44.16 20.84
CA GLY A 203 22.40 -44.80 21.21
C GLY A 203 22.33 -46.31 21.42
N THR A 204 21.16 -46.92 21.26
CA THR A 204 20.92 -48.36 21.49
C THR A 204 20.46 -49.12 20.23
N SER A 205 19.78 -48.43 19.32
CA SER A 205 19.32 -48.95 18.03
C SER A 205 19.81 -48.02 16.94
N GLY A 206 20.43 -48.58 15.90
CA GLY A 206 20.97 -47.80 14.80
C GLY A 206 20.06 -47.74 13.58
N LEU A 207 20.31 -46.76 12.72
CA LEU A 207 19.77 -46.67 11.37
C LEU A 207 20.78 -47.29 10.41
N GLU A 208 20.38 -48.29 9.64
CA GLU A 208 21.22 -48.93 8.63
C GLU A 208 20.90 -48.37 7.24
N VAL A 209 21.85 -47.67 6.64
CA VAL A 209 21.77 -47.26 5.23
C VAL A 209 22.37 -48.38 4.39
N PRO A 210 21.61 -48.95 3.43
CA PRO A 210 22.06 -50.09 2.65
C PRO A 210 23.33 -49.78 1.87
N GLY A 211 24.21 -50.77 1.76
CA GLY A 211 25.34 -50.70 0.83
C GLY A 211 24.83 -50.69 -0.62
N SER A 212 25.40 -49.83 -1.46
CA SER A 212 25.09 -49.73 -2.88
C SER A 212 26.34 -49.34 -3.67
N ASP A 213 26.29 -49.50 -4.99
CA ASP A 213 27.41 -49.12 -5.86
C ASP A 213 27.78 -47.64 -5.75
N SER A 214 26.78 -46.77 -5.56
CA SER A 214 26.99 -45.33 -5.37
C SER A 214 27.66 -44.98 -4.03
N LEU A 215 27.55 -45.88 -3.04
CA LEU A 215 28.14 -45.73 -1.70
C LEU A 215 29.41 -46.58 -1.51
N ASN A 216 29.96 -47.20 -2.55
CA ASN A 216 31.23 -47.90 -2.44
C ASN A 216 32.37 -46.91 -2.22
N TRP A 217 33.19 -47.17 -1.19
CA TRP A 217 34.40 -46.39 -0.92
C TRP A 217 35.61 -47.21 -1.34
N ALA A 218 36.36 -46.71 -2.32
CA ALA A 218 37.63 -47.31 -2.71
C ALA A 218 38.75 -46.93 -1.72
N ALA A 219 39.85 -47.67 -1.75
CA ALA A 219 41.04 -47.28 -1.00
C ALA A 219 41.58 -45.93 -1.51
N GLY A 220 41.68 -44.93 -0.63
CA GLY A 220 42.08 -43.56 -0.98
C GLY A 220 41.03 -42.76 -1.73
N ASP A 221 39.76 -43.19 -1.72
CA ASP A 221 38.66 -42.46 -2.35
C ASP A 221 38.50 -41.05 -1.74
N GLU A 222 38.37 -40.05 -2.59
CA GLU A 222 38.11 -38.68 -2.17
C GLU A 222 36.62 -38.48 -1.98
N LEU A 223 36.21 -38.12 -0.77
CA LEU A 223 34.82 -37.92 -0.42
C LEU A 223 34.67 -36.91 0.70
N THR A 224 33.49 -36.31 0.78
CA THR A 224 33.10 -35.41 1.86
C THR A 224 31.79 -35.88 2.47
N LEU A 225 31.79 -36.03 3.80
CA LEU A 225 30.60 -36.33 4.60
C LEU A 225 30.28 -35.14 5.48
N THR A 226 29.04 -34.68 5.51
CA THR A 226 28.58 -33.59 6.37
C THR A 226 27.30 -33.97 7.09
N THR A 227 27.15 -33.56 8.35
CA THR A 227 25.90 -33.72 9.10
C THR A 227 25.85 -32.77 10.30
N TRP A 228 24.66 -32.42 10.73
CA TRP A 228 24.42 -31.72 11.97
C TRP A 228 24.05 -32.68 13.08
N ILE A 229 24.62 -32.46 14.27
CA ILE A 229 24.31 -33.26 15.46
C ILE A 229 23.97 -32.36 16.65
N LYS A 230 23.09 -32.84 17.51
CA LYS A 230 22.77 -32.24 18.79
C LYS A 230 22.78 -33.34 19.85
N PRO A 231 23.92 -33.55 20.55
CA PRO A 231 24.04 -34.61 21.54
C PRO A 231 23.03 -34.39 22.67
N SER A 232 22.35 -35.45 23.13
CA SER A 232 21.49 -35.41 24.32
C SER A 232 22.23 -35.87 25.59
N ALA A 233 23.36 -36.56 25.41
CA ALA A 233 24.27 -36.98 26.47
C ALA A 233 25.69 -37.12 25.95
N HIS A 234 26.66 -37.20 26.86
CA HIS A 234 28.04 -37.57 26.54
C HIS A 234 28.27 -39.04 26.88
N GLY A 235 28.19 -39.89 25.85
CA GLY A 235 28.59 -41.29 25.95
C GLY A 235 30.09 -41.46 25.71
N THR A 236 30.69 -42.48 26.33
CA THR A 236 32.06 -42.89 26.03
C THR A 236 32.07 -43.69 24.72
N ASN A 237 32.97 -43.36 23.78
CA ASN A 237 33.06 -43.97 22.45
C ASN A 237 31.71 -44.06 21.71
N ALA A 238 30.83 -43.08 21.87
CA ALA A 238 29.51 -43.11 21.24
C ALA A 238 29.64 -43.00 19.72
N VAL A 239 29.24 -44.04 18.99
CA VAL A 239 29.34 -44.10 17.53
C VAL A 239 28.18 -43.36 16.87
N LEU A 240 28.50 -42.36 16.06
CA LEU A 240 27.53 -41.64 15.24
C LEU A 240 27.32 -42.35 13.91
N LEU A 241 28.42 -42.70 13.23
CA LEU A 241 28.40 -43.36 11.92
C LEU A 241 29.58 -44.33 11.83
N LYS A 242 29.32 -45.56 11.41
CA LYS A 242 30.33 -46.61 11.29
C LYS A 242 30.12 -47.42 10.01
N ARG A 243 31.25 -47.81 9.42
CA ARG A 243 31.35 -48.86 8.41
C ARG A 243 32.52 -49.75 8.77
N GLU A 244 32.33 -51.06 8.66
CA GLU A 244 33.41 -52.03 8.85
C GLU A 244 33.27 -53.18 7.86
N GLU A 245 34.39 -53.64 7.33
CA GLU A 245 34.43 -54.76 6.39
C GLU A 245 35.85 -55.36 6.34
N ASN A 246 35.98 -56.68 6.45
CA ASN A 246 37.26 -57.39 6.22
C ASN A 246 38.47 -56.84 7.03
N GLY A 247 38.23 -56.32 8.24
CA GLY A 247 39.26 -55.72 9.09
C GLY A 247 39.57 -54.25 8.81
N ASN A 248 38.98 -53.66 7.77
CA ASN A 248 38.93 -52.22 7.55
C ASN A 248 37.75 -51.62 8.32
N ALA A 249 37.90 -50.41 8.84
CA ALA A 249 36.81 -49.70 9.49
C ALA A 249 36.94 -48.18 9.35
N PHE A 250 35.80 -47.51 9.29
CA PHE A 250 35.65 -46.06 9.41
C PHE A 250 34.64 -45.79 10.52
N VAL A 251 35.00 -44.97 11.49
CA VAL A 251 34.12 -44.59 12.61
C VAL A 251 34.18 -43.09 12.82
N LEU A 252 33.02 -42.44 12.74
CA LEU A 252 32.79 -41.08 13.21
C LEU A 252 31.93 -41.16 14.47
N GLY A 253 32.33 -40.46 15.53
CA GLY A 253 31.60 -40.50 16.79
C GLY A 253 31.95 -39.35 17.72
N VAL A 254 31.41 -39.42 18.94
CA VAL A 254 31.68 -38.48 20.02
C VAL A 254 32.02 -39.29 21.27
N SER A 255 33.18 -39.08 21.88
CA SER A 255 33.56 -39.72 23.14
C SER A 255 33.65 -38.67 24.23
N ASP A 256 32.80 -38.79 25.25
CA ASP A 256 32.84 -37.92 26.43
C ASP A 256 32.74 -36.42 26.04
N GLY A 257 31.97 -36.15 24.98
CA GLY A 257 31.78 -34.82 24.40
C GLY A 257 32.79 -34.43 23.33
N VAL A 258 33.84 -35.20 23.08
CA VAL A 258 34.88 -34.92 22.07
C VAL A 258 34.56 -35.64 20.76
N PRO A 259 34.23 -34.93 19.66
CA PRO A 259 34.15 -35.54 18.33
C PRO A 259 35.45 -36.26 17.97
N TYR A 260 35.33 -37.44 17.37
CA TYR A 260 36.47 -38.21 16.92
C TYR A 260 36.20 -38.88 15.60
N LEU A 261 37.29 -39.08 14.87
CA LEU A 261 37.33 -39.89 13.66
C LEU A 261 38.38 -40.99 13.85
N GLU A 262 38.04 -42.21 13.45
CA GLU A 262 38.90 -43.37 13.52
C GLU A 262 38.88 -44.13 12.18
N ALA A 263 40.05 -44.46 11.65
CA ALA A 263 40.19 -45.29 10.46
C ALA A 263 41.11 -46.49 10.74
N THR A 264 40.69 -47.66 10.30
CA THR A 264 41.42 -48.92 10.42
C THR A 264 41.66 -49.50 9.04
N ASP A 265 42.91 -49.92 8.80
CA ASP A 265 43.33 -50.68 7.62
C ASP A 265 44.35 -51.75 8.05
N THR A 266 45.01 -52.41 7.09
CA THR A 266 46.03 -53.46 7.36
C THR A 266 47.23 -53.02 8.21
N SER A 267 47.51 -51.72 8.30
CA SER A 267 48.58 -51.13 9.12
C SER A 267 48.12 -50.72 10.53
N GLY A 268 46.84 -50.94 10.85
CA GLY A 268 46.26 -50.71 12.17
C GLY A 268 45.29 -49.53 12.22
N THR A 269 44.84 -49.21 13.42
CA THR A 269 43.86 -48.17 13.72
C THR A 269 44.55 -46.85 14.05
N VAL A 270 44.11 -45.75 13.44
CA VAL A 270 44.50 -44.38 13.82
C VAL A 270 43.25 -43.58 14.14
N ARG A 271 43.31 -42.83 15.23
CA ARG A 271 42.24 -41.95 15.70
C ARG A 271 42.74 -40.52 15.80
N THR A 272 41.85 -39.56 15.59
CA THR A 272 42.13 -38.14 15.83
C THR A 272 42.57 -37.90 17.27
N THR A 273 43.45 -36.92 17.47
CA THR A 273 43.75 -36.40 18.80
C THR A 273 42.51 -35.76 19.42
N ALA A 274 42.35 -35.86 20.73
CA ALA A 274 41.24 -35.22 21.42
C ALA A 274 41.31 -33.69 21.29
N GLY A 275 40.23 -33.08 20.82
CA GLY A 275 40.06 -31.63 20.76
C GLY A 275 39.11 -31.12 21.85
N GLU A 276 38.57 -29.91 21.65
CA GLU A 276 37.60 -29.30 22.57
C GLU A 276 36.25 -30.01 22.55
N PRO A 277 35.63 -30.31 23.70
CA PRO A 277 34.34 -30.98 23.75
C PRO A 277 33.20 -30.06 23.30
N ILE A 278 32.20 -30.65 22.65
CA ILE A 278 30.94 -30.00 22.29
C ILE A 278 29.93 -30.10 23.43
N SER A 279 29.04 -29.11 23.57
CA SER A 279 28.00 -29.10 24.61
C SER A 279 26.79 -29.97 24.25
N VAL A 280 26.20 -30.62 25.25
CA VAL A 280 24.87 -31.25 25.14
C VAL A 280 23.81 -30.21 24.77
N GLY A 281 22.84 -30.60 23.94
CA GLY A 281 21.68 -29.78 23.58
C GLY A 281 21.96 -28.66 22.59
N SER A 282 23.19 -28.55 22.07
CA SER A 282 23.58 -27.55 21.07
C SER A 282 23.83 -28.22 19.73
N TRP A 283 23.23 -27.67 18.66
CA TRP A 283 23.52 -28.09 17.28
C TRP A 283 24.95 -27.76 16.90
N ARG A 284 25.67 -28.75 16.37
CA ARG A 284 27.04 -28.63 15.85
C ARG A 284 27.15 -29.31 14.50
N HIS A 285 27.89 -28.70 13.59
CA HIS A 285 28.14 -29.27 12.27
C HIS A 285 29.43 -30.09 12.29
N LEU A 286 29.34 -31.36 11.90
CA LEU A 286 30.50 -32.20 11.66
C LEU A 286 30.69 -32.38 10.16
N ALA A 287 31.93 -32.20 9.70
CA ALA A 287 32.31 -32.54 8.34
C ALA A 287 33.57 -33.40 8.33
N VAL A 288 33.60 -34.41 7.48
CA VAL A 288 34.76 -35.27 7.24
C VAL A 288 35.15 -35.12 5.78
N VAL A 289 36.41 -34.78 5.53
CA VAL A 289 36.97 -34.64 4.19
C VAL A 289 38.10 -35.66 4.03
N ALA A 290 37.88 -36.63 3.16
CA ALA A 290 38.91 -37.58 2.76
C ALA A 290 39.63 -37.07 1.52
N SER A 291 40.96 -37.00 1.62
CA SER A 291 41.87 -36.78 0.51
C SER A 291 42.69 -38.04 0.26
N ALA A 292 43.57 -38.02 -0.75
CA ALA A 292 44.35 -39.20 -1.16
C ALA A 292 45.11 -39.92 -0.03
N ASP A 293 45.60 -39.23 1.01
CA ASP A 293 46.45 -39.80 2.06
C ASP A 293 46.02 -39.49 3.50
N LYS A 294 44.94 -38.74 3.68
CA LYS A 294 44.44 -38.32 5.00
C LYS A 294 42.92 -38.15 5.02
N ILE A 295 42.36 -38.18 6.23
CA ILE A 295 40.97 -37.85 6.47
C ILE A 295 40.91 -36.77 7.56
N ASP A 296 40.41 -35.60 7.20
CA ASP A 296 40.28 -34.44 8.08
C ASP A 296 38.87 -34.35 8.66
N LEU A 297 38.77 -34.13 9.96
CA LEU A 297 37.55 -33.85 10.71
C LEU A 297 37.46 -32.35 10.96
N PHE A 298 36.30 -31.77 10.65
CA PHE A 298 35.96 -30.39 10.85
C PHE A 298 34.77 -30.27 11.81
N LEU A 299 34.79 -29.23 12.64
CA LEU A 299 33.72 -28.84 13.55
C LEU A 299 33.30 -27.40 13.22
N ASP A 300 32.04 -27.20 12.87
CA ASP A 300 31.46 -25.92 12.42
C ASP A 300 32.27 -25.23 11.31
N GLY A 301 32.77 -26.05 10.38
CA GLY A 301 33.56 -25.58 9.23
C GLY A 301 35.00 -25.19 9.57
N GLN A 302 35.47 -25.44 10.79
CA GLN A 302 36.87 -25.26 11.19
C GLN A 302 37.56 -26.62 11.33
N ALA A 303 38.86 -26.69 11.00
CA ALA A 303 39.64 -27.90 11.18
C ALA A 303 39.68 -28.30 12.66
N TYR A 304 39.41 -29.57 12.96
CA TYR A 304 39.29 -30.10 14.32
C TYR A 304 40.29 -31.23 14.61
N GLY A 305 40.50 -32.14 13.66
CA GLY A 305 41.46 -33.22 13.79
C GLY A 305 41.76 -33.92 12.48
N THR A 306 42.83 -34.71 12.43
CA THR A 306 43.24 -35.43 11.22
C THR A 306 43.60 -36.86 11.55
N VAL A 307 43.19 -37.78 10.67
CA VAL A 307 43.69 -39.15 10.58
C VAL A 307 44.64 -39.21 9.39
N ALA A 308 45.93 -39.43 9.63
CA ALA A 308 46.95 -39.53 8.59
C ALA A 308 46.96 -40.92 7.92
N LYS A 309 45.82 -41.31 7.35
CA LYS A 309 45.62 -42.52 6.56
C LYS A 309 44.67 -42.22 5.39
N PRO A 310 44.82 -42.91 4.24
CA PRO A 310 43.84 -42.86 3.17
C PRO A 310 42.49 -43.44 3.62
N MET A 311 41.41 -43.10 2.91
CA MET A 311 40.11 -43.74 3.09
C MET A 311 40.24 -45.27 2.94
N PRO A 312 39.79 -46.09 3.92
CA PRO A 312 39.79 -47.54 3.76
C PRO A 312 38.75 -48.00 2.74
N ALA A 313 39.05 -49.11 2.04
CA ALA A 313 38.10 -49.72 1.12
C ALA A 313 36.93 -50.36 1.89
N LEU A 314 35.70 -49.89 1.63
CA LEU A 314 34.48 -50.26 2.35
C LEU A 314 33.27 -50.29 1.41
N THR A 315 32.57 -51.43 1.38
CA THR A 315 31.32 -51.63 0.62
C THR A 315 30.13 -52.00 1.51
N SER A 316 30.38 -52.30 2.79
CA SER A 316 29.35 -52.64 3.78
C SER A 316 28.35 -51.52 4.03
N ALA A 317 27.19 -51.84 4.60
CA ALA A 317 26.18 -50.85 4.97
C ALA A 317 26.74 -49.80 5.95
N ILE A 318 26.18 -48.59 5.91
CA ILE A 318 26.51 -47.54 6.88
C ILE A 318 25.58 -47.69 8.08
N VAL A 319 26.14 -47.91 9.26
CA VAL A 319 25.38 -48.01 10.51
C VAL A 319 25.49 -46.67 11.25
N MET A 320 24.36 -46.05 11.54
CA MET A 320 24.29 -44.80 12.30
C MET A 320 23.70 -44.98 13.69
N GLY A 321 24.22 -44.28 14.69
CA GLY A 321 23.62 -44.21 16.03
C GLY A 321 23.78 -45.44 16.92
N SER A 322 24.51 -46.47 16.47
CA SER A 322 24.83 -47.64 17.29
C SER A 322 26.14 -48.29 16.84
N ASP A 323 26.78 -49.00 17.76
CA ASP A 323 27.79 -49.99 17.43
C ASP A 323 27.32 -51.36 17.95
N PRO A 324 26.88 -52.27 17.07
CA PRO A 324 26.43 -53.60 17.49
C PRO A 324 27.51 -54.41 18.24
N ALA A 325 28.79 -54.13 18.01
CA ALA A 325 29.89 -54.86 18.62
C ALA A 325 30.19 -54.43 20.06
N THR A 326 30.10 -53.12 20.34
CA THR A 326 30.46 -52.55 21.66
C THR A 326 29.25 -52.06 22.46
N GLY A 327 28.09 -51.92 21.82
CA GLY A 327 26.86 -51.37 22.40
C GLY A 327 26.88 -49.84 22.60
N GLY A 328 27.94 -49.14 22.14
CA GLY A 328 28.10 -47.70 22.30
C GLY A 328 27.61 -46.90 21.10
N GLY A 329 26.41 -46.32 21.18
CA GLY A 329 25.85 -45.48 20.12
C GLY A 329 25.71 -44.00 20.52
N PHE A 330 25.69 -43.13 19.51
CA PHE A 330 25.36 -41.72 19.68
C PHE A 330 23.89 -41.54 20.09
N ALA A 331 23.67 -40.78 21.16
CA ALA A 331 22.35 -40.38 21.63
C ALA A 331 22.16 -38.88 21.40
N GLY A 332 21.16 -38.50 20.61
CA GLY A 332 20.92 -37.12 20.21
C GLY A 332 20.06 -36.99 18.96
N GLU A 333 19.91 -35.75 18.50
CA GLU A 333 19.25 -35.43 17.23
C GLU A 333 20.32 -35.31 16.13
N VAL A 334 19.98 -35.72 14.91
CA VAL A 334 20.82 -35.64 13.72
C VAL A 334 20.00 -35.05 12.59
N ASP A 335 20.63 -34.21 11.78
CA ASP A 335 19.99 -33.52 10.66
C ASP A 335 20.96 -33.37 9.48
N GLU A 336 20.40 -33.19 8.28
CA GLU A 336 21.14 -32.86 7.04
C GLU A 336 22.37 -33.76 6.77
N LEU A 337 22.16 -35.08 6.69
CA LEU A 337 23.26 -36.00 6.36
C LEU A 337 23.52 -35.99 4.85
N ARG A 338 24.76 -35.69 4.46
CA ARG A 338 25.18 -35.73 3.07
C ARG A 338 26.52 -36.44 2.89
N ILE A 339 26.63 -37.22 1.82
CA ILE A 339 27.89 -37.78 1.33
C ILE A 339 28.06 -37.37 -0.12
N GLN A 340 29.20 -36.79 -0.46
CA GLN A 340 29.53 -36.31 -1.79
C GLN A 340 30.90 -36.86 -2.21
N ALA A 341 31.06 -37.13 -3.51
CA ALA A 341 32.36 -37.41 -4.11
C ALA A 341 33.25 -36.16 -4.11
N GLY A 342 34.55 -36.36 -3.92
CA GLY A 342 35.56 -35.29 -3.89
C GLY A 342 35.79 -34.70 -2.50
N ALA A 343 36.96 -34.09 -2.35
CA ALA A 343 37.35 -33.37 -1.15
C ALA A 343 36.89 -31.90 -1.23
N LEU A 344 35.83 -31.53 -0.50
CA LEU A 344 35.33 -30.15 -0.52
C LEU A 344 36.35 -29.19 0.14
N PRO A 345 36.59 -28.02 -0.46
CA PRO A 345 37.44 -27.00 0.14
C PRO A 345 36.91 -26.48 1.48
N SER A 346 37.82 -26.05 2.35
CA SER A 346 37.48 -25.58 3.70
C SER A 346 36.53 -24.37 3.71
N GLU A 347 36.65 -23.48 2.73
CA GLU A 347 35.80 -22.31 2.54
C GLU A 347 34.36 -22.71 2.25
N GLN A 348 34.16 -23.80 1.50
CA GLN A 348 32.84 -24.32 1.16
C GLN A 348 32.17 -24.97 2.35
N LEU A 349 32.92 -25.77 3.13
CA LEU A 349 32.43 -26.33 4.38
C LEU A 349 32.01 -25.26 5.38
N ARG A 350 32.83 -24.21 5.50
CA ARG A 350 32.56 -23.09 6.40
C ARG A 350 31.34 -22.29 5.95
N PHE A 351 31.20 -22.03 4.65
CA PHE A 351 30.01 -21.40 4.08
C PHE A 351 28.74 -22.20 4.44
N GLN A 352 28.73 -23.50 4.14
CA GLN A 352 27.58 -24.37 4.35
C GLN A 352 27.23 -24.50 5.84
N ALA A 353 28.23 -24.61 6.71
CA ALA A 353 28.03 -24.63 8.15
C ALA A 353 27.39 -23.33 8.67
N ILE A 354 27.89 -22.17 8.23
CA ILE A 354 27.32 -20.87 8.65
C ILE A 354 25.90 -20.72 8.11
N ASN A 355 25.70 -20.96 6.82
CA ASN A 355 24.40 -20.82 6.15
C ASN A 355 23.32 -21.73 6.77
N ALA A 356 23.64 -22.98 7.08
CA ALA A 356 22.70 -23.92 7.69
C ALA A 356 22.49 -23.72 9.20
N SER A 357 23.38 -23.02 9.92
CA SER A 357 23.34 -22.92 11.40
C SER A 357 22.11 -22.21 12.01
N GLY A 358 21.40 -21.38 11.25
CA GLY A 358 20.34 -20.51 11.79
C GLY A 358 20.84 -19.42 12.76
N SER A 359 22.15 -19.21 12.85
CA SER A 359 22.78 -18.19 13.70
C SER A 359 22.57 -16.77 13.18
N GLU A 360 22.90 -15.75 14.00
CA GLU A 360 22.90 -14.36 13.55
C GLU A 360 23.80 -14.13 12.33
N GLN A 361 24.93 -14.84 12.25
CA GLN A 361 25.82 -14.81 11.09
C GLN A 361 25.15 -15.41 9.84
N ALA A 362 24.30 -16.44 9.99
CA ALA A 362 23.51 -17.00 8.88
C ALA A 362 22.53 -15.95 8.32
N ASN A 363 21.88 -15.18 9.20
CA ASN A 363 20.94 -14.12 8.81
C ASN A 363 21.64 -12.93 8.14
N GLN A 364 22.91 -12.67 8.46
CA GLN A 364 23.73 -11.66 7.79
C GLN A 364 24.32 -12.17 6.45
N LEU A 365 24.46 -13.48 6.30
CA LEU A 365 24.99 -14.11 5.10
C LEU A 365 24.01 -14.04 3.93
N VAL A 366 22.73 -14.34 4.17
CA VAL A 366 21.69 -14.32 3.12
C VAL A 366 20.69 -13.21 3.41
N VAL A 367 20.75 -12.14 2.64
CA VAL A 367 19.91 -10.95 2.79
C VAL A 367 18.85 -10.92 1.70
N LEU A 368 17.58 -11.01 2.11
CA LEU A 368 16.43 -10.91 1.22
C LEU A 368 15.95 -9.45 1.17
N HIS A 369 16.01 -8.84 -0.01
CA HIS A 369 15.58 -7.46 -0.22
C HIS A 369 14.06 -7.34 -0.38
N GLN A 370 13.58 -6.10 -0.54
CA GLN A 370 12.18 -5.81 -0.84
C GLN A 370 11.74 -6.39 -2.19
N ASP A 371 10.45 -6.62 -2.31
CA ASP A 371 9.85 -7.14 -3.53
C ASP A 371 9.77 -6.07 -4.61
N GLU A 372 10.08 -6.46 -5.83
CA GLU A 372 9.85 -5.70 -7.04
C GLU A 372 8.68 -6.34 -7.80
N SER A 373 7.87 -5.55 -8.50
CA SER A 373 6.76 -6.06 -9.31
C SER A 373 6.95 -5.79 -10.81
N ALA A 374 6.54 -6.74 -11.64
CA ALA A 374 6.74 -6.73 -13.11
C ALA A 374 6.10 -5.52 -13.78
N HIS A 375 5.00 -5.03 -13.21
CA HIS A 375 4.25 -3.89 -13.73
C HIS A 375 4.82 -2.52 -13.27
N GLY A 376 6.09 -2.49 -12.83
CA GLY A 376 6.83 -1.28 -12.43
C GLY A 376 7.33 -0.41 -13.59
N GLY A 377 6.51 -0.25 -14.64
CA GLY A 377 6.69 0.72 -15.72
C GLY A 377 5.77 1.92 -15.52
N GLY A 378 6.00 2.71 -14.47
CA GLY A 378 5.29 3.97 -14.23
C GLY A 378 5.06 4.24 -12.76
N GLY A 379 5.94 5.04 -12.15
CA GLY A 379 5.71 5.76 -10.89
C GLY A 379 5.37 4.88 -9.68
N HIS A 380 6.38 4.59 -8.87
CA HIS A 380 6.17 4.12 -7.51
C HIS A 380 5.21 5.04 -6.77
N ASN A 381 4.00 4.54 -6.50
CA ASN A 381 3.07 5.10 -5.56
C ASN A 381 3.07 4.16 -4.35
N GLU A 382 3.91 4.41 -3.34
CA GLU A 382 3.76 3.82 -1.98
C GLU A 382 2.31 3.97 -1.47
N THR A 383 1.57 4.96 -1.98
CA THR A 383 0.15 5.18 -1.70
C THR A 383 -0.77 4.09 -2.26
N LEU A 384 -0.40 3.40 -3.34
CA LEU A 384 -1.20 2.32 -3.94
C LEU A 384 -1.11 1.03 -3.13
N GLU A 385 0.03 0.77 -2.48
CA GLU A 385 0.20 -0.35 -1.55
C GLU A 385 -0.64 -0.12 -0.27
N HIS A 386 -0.67 1.11 0.24
CA HIS A 386 -1.59 1.49 1.32
C HIS A 386 -3.08 1.34 0.91
N VAL A 387 -3.44 1.67 -0.33
CA VAL A 387 -4.82 1.51 -0.83
C VAL A 387 -5.18 0.03 -1.07
N MET A 388 -4.22 -0.81 -1.46
CA MET A 388 -4.40 -2.27 -1.57
C MET A 388 -4.52 -2.93 -0.20
N LEU A 389 -3.75 -2.50 0.81
CA LEU A 389 -3.93 -2.89 2.22
C LEU A 389 -5.36 -2.57 2.71
N PHE A 390 -5.89 -1.39 2.40
CA PHE A 390 -7.30 -1.07 2.68
C PHE A 390 -8.28 -1.98 1.93
N GLY A 391 -7.95 -2.36 0.69
CA GLY A 391 -8.73 -3.28 -0.14
C GLY A 391 -8.78 -4.70 0.43
N ASP A 392 -7.65 -5.24 0.89
CA ASP A 392 -7.57 -6.59 1.44
C ASP A 392 -8.12 -6.69 2.86
N ILE A 393 -7.96 -5.64 3.67
CA ILE A 393 -8.67 -5.50 4.96
C ILE A 393 -10.18 -5.41 4.73
N ALA A 394 -10.64 -4.69 3.70
CA ALA A 394 -12.07 -4.57 3.40
C ALA A 394 -12.71 -5.87 2.90
N LYS A 395 -11.97 -6.71 2.16
CA LYS A 395 -12.45 -8.04 1.72
C LYS A 395 -12.66 -9.00 2.89
N ASN A 396 -11.84 -8.88 3.94
CA ASN A 396 -11.90 -9.72 5.14
C ASN A 396 -12.69 -9.07 6.30
N MET A 397 -13.39 -7.95 6.04
CA MET A 397 -14.12 -7.21 7.06
C MET A 397 -15.42 -7.93 7.47
N MET A 398 -15.65 -8.03 8.79
CA MET A 398 -16.91 -8.54 9.33
C MET A 398 -18.10 -7.67 8.89
N PHE A 399 -19.29 -8.29 8.79
CA PHE A 399 -20.52 -7.65 8.30
C PHE A 399 -20.86 -6.35 9.05
N ASP A 400 -20.54 -6.26 10.34
CA ASP A 400 -20.83 -5.09 11.18
C ASP A 400 -19.98 -3.86 10.82
N GLY A 401 -18.72 -4.06 10.38
CA GLY A 401 -17.86 -2.99 9.89
C GLY A 401 -18.42 -2.37 8.60
N TRP A 402 -19.02 -3.21 7.73
CA TRP A 402 -19.67 -2.77 6.50
C TRP A 402 -20.91 -1.91 6.75
N ILE A 403 -21.64 -2.15 7.85
CA ILE A 403 -22.79 -1.32 8.23
C ILE A 403 -22.31 0.10 8.60
N ALA A 404 -21.29 0.22 9.45
CA ALA A 404 -20.75 1.51 9.86
C ALA A 404 -20.19 2.30 8.67
N VAL A 405 -19.39 1.64 7.81
CA VAL A 405 -18.86 2.24 6.58
C VAL A 405 -19.98 2.65 5.62
N GLY A 406 -21.01 1.81 5.47
CA GLY A 406 -22.18 2.13 4.64
C GLY A 406 -22.92 3.38 5.09
N VAL A 407 -23.12 3.55 6.41
CA VAL A 407 -23.71 4.77 6.98
C VAL A 407 -22.82 5.99 6.71
N CYS A 408 -21.50 5.87 6.89
CA CYS A 408 -20.54 6.93 6.57
C CYS A 408 -20.61 7.34 5.09
N VAL A 409 -20.69 6.39 4.15
CA VAL A 409 -20.81 6.67 2.71
C VAL A 409 -22.09 7.46 2.41
N ILE A 410 -23.21 7.08 3.02
CA ILE A 410 -24.48 7.82 2.87
C ILE A 410 -24.31 9.26 3.36
N MET A 411 -23.68 9.46 4.53
CA MET A 411 -23.43 10.80 5.09
C MET A 411 -22.55 11.65 4.17
N VAL A 412 -21.50 11.08 3.58
CA VAL A 412 -20.65 11.75 2.58
C VAL A 412 -21.47 12.19 1.38
N ILE A 413 -22.27 11.30 0.79
CA ILE A 413 -23.07 11.61 -0.40
C ILE A 413 -24.03 12.77 -0.13
N PHE A 414 -24.75 12.73 1.00
CA PHE A 414 -25.68 13.80 1.37
C PHE A 414 -24.95 15.11 1.71
N GLY A 415 -23.85 15.04 2.47
CA GLY A 415 -23.04 16.20 2.85
C GLY A 415 -22.47 16.93 1.62
N TRP A 416 -21.87 16.18 0.69
CA TRP A 416 -21.30 16.73 -0.54
C TRP A 416 -22.37 17.28 -1.49
N ALA A 417 -23.51 16.61 -1.63
CA ALA A 417 -24.61 17.11 -2.46
C ALA A 417 -25.14 18.47 -1.94
N VAL A 418 -25.25 18.62 -0.62
CA VAL A 418 -25.65 19.89 0.01
C VAL A 418 -24.55 20.94 -0.14
N ALA A 419 -23.28 20.57 0.07
CA ALA A 419 -22.13 21.45 -0.09
C ALA A 419 -22.07 22.09 -1.47
N ILE A 420 -22.11 21.27 -2.53
CA ILE A 420 -22.05 21.75 -3.93
C ILE A 420 -23.24 22.66 -4.23
N ARG A 421 -24.45 22.23 -3.85
CA ARG A 421 -25.67 23.04 -4.06
C ARG A 421 -25.57 24.40 -3.37
N LYS A 422 -25.07 24.44 -2.13
CA LYS A 422 -24.90 25.69 -1.38
C LYS A 422 -23.78 26.56 -1.92
N PHE A 423 -22.66 25.97 -2.31
CA PHE A 423 -21.57 26.69 -2.92
C PHE A 423 -22.02 27.42 -4.20
N ILE A 424 -22.75 26.73 -5.09
CA ILE A 424 -23.31 27.34 -6.32
C ILE A 424 -24.32 28.44 -5.98
N TYR A 425 -25.21 28.19 -5.01
CA TYR A 425 -26.23 29.16 -4.58
C TYR A 425 -25.60 30.46 -4.04
N LEU A 426 -24.67 30.34 -3.08
CA LEU A 426 -24.00 31.50 -2.48
C LEU A 426 -23.15 32.26 -3.49
N ASN A 427 -22.46 31.57 -4.41
CA ASN A 427 -21.67 32.24 -5.45
C ASN A 427 -22.56 32.99 -6.45
N SER A 428 -23.72 32.44 -6.81
CA SER A 428 -24.69 33.12 -7.65
C SER A 428 -25.28 34.35 -6.97
N ILE A 429 -25.52 34.27 -5.66
CA ILE A 429 -26.06 35.37 -4.85
C ILE A 429 -25.03 36.48 -4.68
N GLN A 430 -23.79 36.15 -4.35
CA GLN A 430 -22.70 37.13 -4.22
C GLN A 430 -22.56 37.96 -5.49
N LYS A 431 -22.48 37.30 -6.66
CA LYS A 431 -22.40 37.98 -7.96
C LYS A 431 -23.60 38.90 -8.23
N GLY A 432 -24.79 38.47 -7.82
CA GLY A 432 -26.02 39.27 -7.93
C GLY A 432 -26.01 40.48 -6.99
N SER A 433 -25.55 40.28 -5.74
CA SER A 433 -25.39 41.34 -4.74
C SER A 433 -24.37 42.38 -5.19
N ASP A 434 -23.19 41.96 -5.67
CA ASP A 434 -22.15 42.88 -6.15
C ASP A 434 -22.61 43.69 -7.36
N ALA A 435 -23.33 43.05 -8.30
CA ALA A 435 -23.91 43.72 -9.46
C ALA A 435 -24.99 44.74 -9.04
N PHE A 436 -25.82 44.39 -8.06
CA PHE A 436 -26.81 45.29 -7.50
C PHE A 436 -26.17 46.47 -6.77
N SER A 437 -25.17 46.26 -5.92
CA SER A 437 -24.46 47.34 -5.21
C SER A 437 -23.79 48.33 -6.17
N LYS A 438 -23.20 47.85 -7.28
CA LYS A 438 -22.63 48.74 -8.31
C LYS A 438 -23.70 49.62 -8.97
N LEU A 439 -24.86 49.03 -9.28
CA LEU A 439 -26.00 49.78 -9.82
C LEU A 439 -26.54 50.77 -8.79
N TRP A 440 -26.72 50.34 -7.54
CA TRP A 440 -27.18 51.18 -6.45
C TRP A 440 -26.27 52.39 -6.24
N ASN A 441 -24.95 52.20 -6.20
CA ASN A 441 -23.99 53.30 -6.05
C ASN A 441 -24.08 54.32 -7.20
N GLN A 442 -24.32 53.85 -8.43
CA GLN A 442 -24.53 54.73 -9.60
C GLN A 442 -25.89 55.44 -9.61
N LEU A 443 -26.93 54.82 -9.04
CA LEU A 443 -28.28 55.39 -8.93
C LEU A 443 -28.48 56.26 -7.68
N SER A 444 -27.60 56.14 -6.69
CA SER A 444 -27.80 56.78 -5.38
C SER A 444 -27.66 58.31 -5.34
N SER A 445 -27.38 58.94 -6.48
CA SER A 445 -27.47 60.39 -6.65
C SER A 445 -28.88 60.87 -7.05
N ASP A 446 -29.81 59.96 -7.36
CA ASP A 446 -31.15 60.32 -7.84
C ASP A 446 -32.21 59.30 -7.36
N LEU A 447 -32.70 59.49 -6.13
CA LEU A 447 -33.80 58.69 -5.55
C LEU A 447 -35.15 58.89 -6.26
N THR A 448 -35.24 59.85 -7.19
CA THR A 448 -36.47 60.20 -7.93
C THR A 448 -36.62 59.56 -9.31
N VAL A 449 -35.64 58.78 -9.80
CA VAL A 449 -35.84 57.91 -10.98
C VAL A 449 -36.95 56.86 -10.74
N LEU A 450 -37.37 56.69 -9.48
CA LEU A 450 -38.49 55.83 -9.07
C LEU A 450 -39.86 56.52 -9.04
N ASP A 451 -39.95 57.83 -9.35
CA ASP A 451 -41.22 58.57 -9.25
C ASP A 451 -42.08 58.49 -10.54
N HIS A 452 -41.52 58.05 -11.67
CA HIS A 452 -42.21 58.08 -12.97
C HIS A 452 -42.15 56.81 -13.81
N ALA A 453 -41.97 55.64 -13.21
CA ALA A 453 -41.85 54.46 -14.04
C ALA A 453 -42.61 53.25 -13.45
N ASP A 454 -43.47 52.70 -14.30
CA ASP A 454 -44.37 51.57 -14.07
C ASP A 454 -43.67 50.40 -13.36
N GLU A 455 -44.45 49.55 -12.69
CA GLU A 455 -43.97 48.35 -11.96
C GLU A 455 -43.02 47.46 -12.79
N GLU A 456 -43.07 47.58 -14.13
CA GLU A 456 -42.22 46.91 -15.12
C GLU A 456 -40.81 47.52 -15.29
N SER A 457 -40.63 48.81 -14.98
CA SER A 457 -39.36 49.55 -15.09
C SER A 457 -38.46 49.39 -13.86
N VAL A 458 -39.05 49.27 -12.66
CA VAL A 458 -38.37 48.87 -11.42
C VAL A 458 -37.81 47.46 -11.57
N ALA A 459 -38.47 46.65 -12.40
CA ALA A 459 -38.02 45.31 -12.75
C ALA A 459 -36.87 45.30 -13.79
N ASN A 460 -36.58 46.42 -14.45
CA ASN A 460 -35.62 46.55 -15.55
C ASN A 460 -34.75 47.82 -15.40
N PHE A 461 -33.91 47.91 -14.36
CA PHE A 461 -32.87 48.95 -14.13
C PHE A 461 -32.39 49.72 -15.40
N GLY A 462 -33.17 50.69 -15.86
CA GLY A 462 -32.91 51.52 -17.04
C GLY A 462 -32.56 50.81 -18.36
N GLY A 463 -32.92 49.53 -18.56
CA GLY A 463 -32.60 48.80 -19.81
C GLY A 463 -31.10 48.53 -20.08
N LYS A 464 -30.20 48.82 -19.13
CA LYS A 464 -28.73 48.69 -19.30
C LYS A 464 -28.17 47.32 -18.91
N VAL A 465 -29.02 46.36 -18.52
CA VAL A 465 -28.59 45.09 -17.93
C VAL A 465 -29.19 43.92 -18.71
N GLY A 466 -28.34 43.05 -19.28
CA GLY A 466 -28.79 41.89 -20.04
C GLY A 466 -29.68 40.92 -19.24
N PRO A 467 -30.57 40.15 -19.90
CA PRO A 467 -31.61 39.34 -19.23
C PRO A 467 -31.06 38.29 -18.26
N LYS A 468 -29.85 37.78 -18.50
CA LYS A 468 -29.17 36.82 -17.61
C LYS A 468 -28.67 37.46 -16.31
N MET A 469 -28.16 38.69 -16.38
CA MET A 469 -27.66 39.42 -15.22
C MET A 469 -28.82 39.89 -14.34
N MET A 470 -29.92 40.34 -14.95
CA MET A 470 -31.15 40.70 -14.23
C MET A 470 -31.69 39.53 -13.40
N ARG A 471 -31.65 38.31 -13.95
CA ARG A 471 -32.09 37.10 -13.22
C ARG A 471 -31.24 36.81 -11.99
N ASN A 472 -29.95 37.13 -12.02
CA ASN A 472 -29.05 36.97 -10.87
C ASN A 472 -29.28 38.07 -9.83
N ILE A 473 -29.47 39.31 -10.25
CA ILE A 473 -29.80 40.44 -9.36
C ILE A 473 -31.11 40.17 -8.63
N ARG A 474 -32.17 39.72 -9.32
CA ARG A 474 -33.47 39.39 -8.70
C ARG A 474 -33.40 38.26 -7.66
N ARG A 475 -32.34 37.45 -7.70
CA ARG A 475 -32.10 36.36 -6.73
C ARG A 475 -31.19 36.79 -5.57
N ALA A 476 -30.61 37.99 -5.65
CA ALA A 476 -29.70 38.50 -4.64
C ALA A 476 -30.48 38.98 -3.38
N PRO A 477 -29.98 38.71 -2.18
CA PRO A 477 -30.58 39.19 -0.93
C PRO A 477 -30.66 40.71 -0.85
N LEU A 478 -29.65 41.44 -1.36
CA LEU A 478 -29.68 42.91 -1.38
C LEU A 478 -30.85 43.46 -2.21
N TYR A 479 -31.13 42.88 -3.37
CA TYR A 479 -32.28 43.24 -4.18
C TYR A 479 -33.61 42.94 -3.47
N HIS A 480 -33.69 41.81 -2.75
CA HIS A 480 -34.90 41.47 -1.99
C HIS A 480 -35.16 42.47 -0.85
N ILE A 481 -34.11 42.85 -0.10
CA ILE A 481 -34.18 43.88 0.95
C ILE A 481 -34.60 45.23 0.35
N TYR A 482 -34.00 45.63 -0.76
CA TYR A 482 -34.39 46.83 -1.50
C TYR A 482 -35.86 46.78 -1.96
N HIS A 483 -36.34 45.64 -2.46
CA HIS A 483 -37.72 45.47 -2.90
C HIS A 483 -38.71 45.57 -1.73
N ILE A 484 -38.36 45.02 -0.55
CA ILE A 484 -39.14 45.17 0.68
C ILE A 484 -39.23 46.65 1.09
N GLY A 485 -38.09 47.35 1.10
CA GLY A 485 -38.03 48.78 1.44
C GLY A 485 -38.83 49.66 0.48
N SER A 486 -38.61 49.50 -0.82
CA SER A 486 -39.32 50.28 -1.86
C SER A 486 -40.83 50.02 -1.88
N LYS A 487 -41.28 48.78 -1.66
CA LYS A 487 -42.71 48.46 -1.54
C LYS A 487 -43.35 49.12 -0.32
N GLU A 488 -42.67 49.12 0.82
CA GLU A 488 -43.18 49.74 2.05
C GLU A 488 -43.22 51.28 1.96
N ILE A 489 -42.21 51.89 1.31
CA ILE A 489 -42.21 53.32 1.00
C ILE A 489 -43.38 53.65 0.07
N ARG A 490 -43.54 52.93 -1.05
CA ARG A 490 -44.62 53.15 -2.03
C ARG A 490 -46.00 53.07 -1.37
N ARG A 491 -46.22 52.05 -0.54
CA ARG A 491 -47.48 51.86 0.21
C ARG A 491 -47.81 53.03 1.13
N ARG A 492 -46.81 53.65 1.74
CA ARG A 492 -47.00 54.77 2.68
C ARG A 492 -47.19 56.10 1.97
N VAL A 493 -46.39 56.33 0.92
CA VAL A 493 -46.49 57.52 0.05
C VAL A 493 -47.84 57.53 -0.67
N SER A 494 -48.31 56.40 -1.21
CA SER A 494 -49.63 56.30 -1.87
C SER A 494 -50.81 56.48 -0.92
N GLN A 495 -50.59 56.34 0.39
CA GLN A 495 -51.60 56.59 1.43
C GLN A 495 -51.58 58.05 1.93
N GLY A 496 -50.81 58.94 1.30
CA GLY A 496 -50.70 60.36 1.66
C GLY A 496 -50.04 60.60 3.02
N LYS A 497 -49.41 59.58 3.62
CA LYS A 497 -48.69 59.69 4.88
C LYS A 497 -47.23 59.91 4.58
N GLY A 498 -46.73 61.14 4.83
CA GLY A 498 -45.30 61.44 4.73
C GLY A 498 -44.44 60.51 5.59
N LEU A 499 -43.15 60.41 5.29
CA LEU A 499 -42.21 59.56 6.00
C LEU A 499 -41.78 60.23 7.32
N SER A 500 -42.63 60.18 8.35
CA SER A 500 -42.27 60.61 9.70
C SER A 500 -41.16 59.73 10.29
N GLY A 501 -40.41 60.20 11.30
CA GLY A 501 -39.38 59.40 11.97
C GLY A 501 -39.88 58.03 12.50
N ARG A 502 -41.17 57.96 12.91
CA ARG A 502 -41.84 56.70 13.30
C ARG A 502 -42.05 55.75 12.10
N SER A 503 -42.24 56.29 10.90
CA SER A 503 -42.35 55.52 9.66
C SER A 503 -41.00 54.96 9.20
N ILE A 504 -39.92 55.74 9.35
CA ILE A 504 -38.55 55.29 9.06
C ILE A 504 -38.17 54.11 9.97
N GLN A 505 -38.48 54.20 11.27
CA GLN A 505 -38.28 53.07 12.20
C GLN A 505 -39.10 51.83 11.82
N ALA A 506 -40.35 52.00 11.36
CA ALA A 506 -41.16 50.88 10.90
C ALA A 506 -40.64 50.25 9.60
N ILE A 507 -40.07 51.04 8.69
CA ILE A 507 -39.39 50.53 7.49
C ILE A 507 -38.12 49.77 7.89
N ARG A 508 -37.29 50.31 8.78
CA ARG A 508 -36.11 49.63 9.34
C ARG A 508 -36.48 48.26 9.93
N ALA A 509 -37.52 48.19 10.76
CA ALA A 509 -38.00 46.93 11.33
C ALA A 509 -38.45 45.92 10.26
N SER A 510 -39.04 46.39 9.15
CA SER A 510 -39.44 45.54 8.03
C SER A 510 -38.24 45.01 7.24
N LEU A 511 -37.21 45.85 7.06
CA LEU A 511 -35.94 45.47 6.42
C LEU A 511 -35.15 44.46 7.27
N GLU A 512 -35.08 44.68 8.58
CA GLU A 512 -34.48 43.75 9.55
C GLU A 512 -35.21 42.40 9.57
N THR A 513 -36.54 42.41 9.46
CA THR A 513 -37.32 41.17 9.29
C THR A 513 -36.95 40.44 7.99
N GLY A 514 -36.70 41.18 6.90
CA GLY A 514 -36.18 40.63 5.64
C GLY A 514 -34.79 40.03 5.78
N LEU A 515 -33.90 40.71 6.51
CA LEU A 515 -32.54 40.26 6.82
C LEU A 515 -32.55 38.91 7.55
N VAL A 516 -33.39 38.77 8.59
CA VAL A 516 -33.54 37.51 9.34
C VAL A 516 -33.99 36.37 8.45
N LYS A 517 -35.00 36.60 7.59
CA LYS A 517 -35.50 35.58 6.65
C LYS A 517 -34.44 35.17 5.62
N GLU A 518 -33.66 36.11 5.11
CA GLU A 518 -32.56 35.79 4.20
C GLU A 518 -31.42 35.05 4.91
N ASN A 519 -31.13 35.39 6.16
CA ASN A 519 -30.16 34.66 7.00
C ASN A 519 -30.60 33.20 7.22
N GLU A 520 -31.87 32.96 7.57
CA GLU A 520 -32.44 31.61 7.70
C GLU A 520 -32.36 30.85 6.37
N ARG A 521 -32.69 31.51 5.25
CA ARG A 521 -32.63 30.90 3.91
C ARG A 521 -31.20 30.54 3.51
N MET A 522 -30.22 31.37 3.82
CA MET A 522 -28.81 31.07 3.56
C MET A 522 -28.31 29.91 4.42
N ASN A 523 -28.67 29.87 5.71
CA ASN A 523 -28.29 28.80 6.64
C ASN A 523 -29.03 27.47 6.41
N SER A 524 -30.19 27.48 5.74
CA SER A 524 -30.98 26.28 5.48
C SER A 524 -30.13 25.14 4.89
N GLY A 525 -30.21 23.94 5.45
CA GLY A 525 -29.47 22.77 4.96
C GLY A 525 -28.00 22.66 5.43
N LEU A 526 -27.39 23.70 6.03
CA LEU A 526 -26.07 23.55 6.65
C LEU A 526 -26.06 22.50 7.77
N ILE A 527 -27.22 22.24 8.37
CA ILE A 527 -27.42 21.21 9.40
C ILE A 527 -26.93 19.83 8.94
N PHE A 528 -27.04 19.47 7.65
CA PHE A 528 -26.56 18.19 7.15
C PHE A 528 -25.02 18.08 7.19
N LEU A 529 -24.33 19.20 6.98
CA LEU A 529 -22.87 19.26 7.15
C LEU A 529 -22.51 19.15 8.63
N THR A 530 -23.25 19.82 9.52
CA THR A 530 -23.05 19.72 10.98
C THR A 530 -23.29 18.31 11.49
N ILE A 531 -24.33 17.61 11.01
CA ILE A 531 -24.57 16.20 11.32
C ILE A 531 -23.44 15.31 10.79
N SER A 532 -22.86 15.64 9.63
CA SER A 532 -21.71 14.89 9.09
C SER A 532 -20.44 15.11 9.92
N ILE A 533 -20.20 16.34 10.40
CA ILE A 533 -19.07 16.71 11.26
C ILE A 533 -19.14 16.00 12.61
N ALA A 534 -20.29 16.07 13.28
CA ALA A 534 -20.46 15.48 14.62
C ALA A 534 -20.74 13.98 14.56
N GLY A 535 -21.54 13.53 13.59
CA GLY A 535 -21.98 12.14 13.48
C GLY A 535 -20.94 11.20 12.87
N GLY A 536 -20.12 11.68 11.91
CA GLY A 536 -19.12 10.85 11.23
C GLY A 536 -18.16 10.15 12.20
N PRO A 537 -17.51 10.87 13.14
CA PRO A 537 -16.58 10.27 14.10
C PRO A 537 -17.29 9.32 15.07
N TYR A 538 -18.54 9.62 15.47
CA TYR A 538 -19.31 8.76 16.36
C TYR A 538 -19.76 7.45 15.69
N VAL A 539 -20.13 7.49 14.41
CA VAL A 539 -20.43 6.27 13.63
C VAL A 539 -19.17 5.41 13.47
N GLY A 540 -18.02 6.04 13.21
CA GLY A 540 -16.74 5.34 13.13
C GLY A 540 -16.33 4.68 14.45
N LEU A 541 -16.44 5.42 15.56
CA LEU A 541 -16.17 4.90 16.91
C LEU A 541 -17.10 3.75 17.28
N LEU A 542 -18.39 3.85 16.96
CA LEU A 542 -19.34 2.75 17.15
C LEU A 542 -18.91 1.49 16.38
N GLY A 543 -18.45 1.64 15.13
CA GLY A 543 -17.92 0.54 14.33
C GLY A 543 -16.71 -0.14 14.99
N THR A 544 -15.81 0.65 15.57
CA THR A 544 -14.65 0.11 16.29
C THR A 544 -15.05 -0.64 17.56
N VAL A 545 -15.95 -0.07 18.37
CA VAL A 545 -16.43 -0.72 19.60
C VAL A 545 -17.12 -2.05 19.30
N VAL A 546 -17.99 -2.08 18.29
CA VAL A 546 -18.69 -3.30 17.88
C VAL A 546 -17.72 -4.33 17.30
N GLY A 547 -16.79 -3.91 16.42
CA GLY A 547 -15.81 -4.83 15.81
C GLY A 547 -14.88 -5.49 16.84
N VAL A 548 -14.36 -4.71 17.78
CA VAL A 548 -13.53 -5.25 18.88
C VAL A 548 -14.35 -6.17 19.78
N MET A 549 -15.59 -5.79 20.13
CA MET A 549 -16.47 -6.63 20.95
C MET A 549 -16.75 -8.00 20.31
N ILE A 550 -17.04 -8.05 19.01
CA ILE A 550 -17.31 -9.29 18.29
C ILE A 550 -16.03 -10.13 18.18
N THR A 551 -14.89 -9.50 17.94
CA THR A 551 -13.60 -10.19 17.90
C THR A 551 -13.33 -10.91 19.23
N PHE A 552 -13.58 -10.28 20.38
CA PHE A 552 -13.48 -10.94 21.68
C PHE A 552 -14.54 -12.02 21.92
N ALA A 553 -15.75 -11.86 21.39
CA ALA A 553 -16.80 -12.89 21.47
C ALA A 553 -16.43 -14.16 20.68
N ILE A 554 -15.72 -14.03 19.56
CA ILE A 554 -15.21 -15.15 18.75
C ILE A 554 -14.15 -15.92 19.55
N ILE A 555 -13.19 -15.22 20.17
CA ILE A 555 -12.14 -15.82 21.02
C ILE A 555 -12.76 -16.62 22.18
N ALA A 556 -13.77 -16.04 22.84
CA ALA A 556 -14.47 -16.69 23.95
C ALA A 556 -15.20 -17.98 23.52
N LYS A 557 -15.57 -18.09 22.23
CA LYS A 557 -16.24 -19.25 21.66
C LYS A 557 -15.26 -20.31 21.14
N SER A 558 -14.11 -19.91 20.59
CA SER A 558 -13.09 -20.82 20.07
C SER A 558 -12.24 -21.46 21.15
N GLY A 559 -12.07 -20.81 22.31
CA GLY A 559 -11.30 -21.35 23.45
C GLY A 559 -9.77 -21.32 23.27
N GLU A 560 -9.29 -20.87 22.11
CA GLU A 560 -7.88 -20.71 21.78
C GLU A 560 -7.61 -19.27 21.30
N VAL A 561 -6.50 -18.69 21.74
CA VAL A 561 -6.09 -17.31 21.42
C VAL A 561 -5.05 -17.36 20.31
N ASP A 562 -5.50 -17.33 19.05
CA ASP A 562 -4.63 -17.16 17.90
C ASP A 562 -4.65 -15.70 17.42
N VAL A 563 -3.50 -15.01 17.54
CA VAL A 563 -3.32 -13.61 17.15
C VAL A 563 -3.62 -13.39 15.65
N ASN A 564 -3.32 -14.37 14.79
CA ASN A 564 -3.55 -14.28 13.36
C ASN A 564 -5.05 -14.30 13.01
N SER A 565 -5.86 -15.00 13.80
CA SER A 565 -7.32 -15.02 13.65
C SER A 565 -8.01 -13.73 14.13
N ILE A 566 -7.34 -12.96 15.00
CA ILE A 566 -7.84 -11.75 15.65
C ILE A 566 -7.45 -10.49 14.89
N ALA A 567 -6.27 -10.49 14.27
CA ALA A 567 -5.70 -9.34 13.58
C ALA A 567 -6.64 -8.72 12.52
N PRO A 568 -7.33 -9.49 11.65
CA PRO A 568 -8.28 -8.94 10.70
C PRO A 568 -9.48 -8.24 11.36
N GLY A 569 -9.97 -8.79 12.48
CA GLY A 569 -11.09 -8.22 13.23
C GLY A 569 -10.76 -6.85 13.82
N ILE A 570 -9.59 -6.72 14.44
CA ILE A 570 -9.12 -5.45 15.00
C ILE A 570 -8.80 -4.43 13.90
N ALA A 571 -8.12 -4.84 12.82
CA ALA A 571 -7.80 -3.96 11.70
C ALA A 571 -9.08 -3.39 11.05
N SER A 572 -10.09 -4.24 10.84
CA SER A 572 -11.38 -3.81 10.30
C SER A 572 -12.13 -2.85 11.23
N ALA A 573 -12.04 -3.05 12.55
CA ALA A 573 -12.61 -2.17 13.55
C ALA A 573 -11.96 -0.77 13.48
N LEU A 574 -10.64 -0.69 13.29
CA LEU A 574 -9.92 0.59 13.13
C LEU A 574 -10.28 1.30 11.83
N LEU A 575 -10.50 0.55 10.74
CA LEU A 575 -10.92 1.10 9.45
C LEU A 575 -12.24 1.89 9.55
N ALA A 576 -13.20 1.42 10.36
CA ALA A 576 -14.47 2.12 10.57
C ALA A 576 -14.27 3.53 11.16
N THR A 577 -13.33 3.70 12.10
CA THR A 577 -13.00 5.01 12.67
C THR A 577 -12.35 5.92 11.63
N VAL A 578 -11.42 5.40 10.84
CA VAL A 578 -10.79 6.15 9.74
C VAL A 578 -11.86 6.62 8.74
N ALA A 579 -12.80 5.75 8.36
CA ALA A 579 -13.92 6.12 7.49
C ALA A 579 -14.76 7.27 8.08
N GLY A 580 -15.06 7.22 9.38
CA GLY A 580 -15.78 8.29 10.08
C GLY A 580 -15.04 9.65 10.06
N LEU A 581 -13.72 9.64 10.19
CA LEU A 581 -12.88 10.84 10.10
C LEU A 581 -12.82 11.41 8.68
N ILE A 582 -12.75 10.54 7.67
CA ILE A 582 -12.80 10.93 6.25
C ILE A 582 -14.12 11.65 5.92
N VAL A 583 -15.23 11.29 6.59
CA VAL A 583 -16.50 12.03 6.45
C VAL A 583 -16.44 13.41 7.12
N ALA A 584 -15.91 13.46 8.35
CA ALA A 584 -16.02 14.62 9.22
C ALA A 584 -15.10 15.78 8.81
N ILE A 585 -13.86 15.48 8.46
CA ILE A 585 -12.82 16.49 8.21
C ILE A 585 -13.19 17.39 7.01
N PRO A 586 -13.51 16.86 5.82
CA PRO A 586 -13.91 17.70 4.69
C PRO A 586 -15.19 18.49 4.97
N ALA A 587 -16.16 17.88 5.66
CA ALA A 587 -17.42 18.54 6.02
C ALA A 587 -17.16 19.76 6.92
N LEU A 588 -16.20 19.68 7.84
CA LEU A 588 -15.81 20.78 8.73
C LEU A 588 -15.24 21.97 7.97
N PHE A 589 -14.31 21.73 7.04
CA PHE A 589 -13.72 22.80 6.21
C PHE A 589 -14.78 23.46 5.34
N ILE A 590 -15.63 22.66 4.68
CA ILE A 590 -16.71 23.17 3.84
C ILE A 590 -17.71 24.00 4.65
N TYR A 591 -18.15 23.50 5.81
CA TYR A 591 -19.07 24.22 6.68
C TYR A 591 -18.48 25.55 7.14
N SER A 592 -17.22 25.55 7.59
CA SER A 592 -16.52 26.75 8.05
C SER A 592 -16.42 27.80 6.94
N TYR A 593 -16.10 27.36 5.72
CA TYR A 593 -16.04 28.22 4.55
C TYR A 593 -17.39 28.83 4.17
N LEU A 594 -18.43 27.99 4.07
CA LEU A 594 -19.79 28.45 3.75
C LEU A 594 -20.34 29.38 4.84
N SER A 595 -20.11 29.06 6.11
CA SER A 595 -20.52 29.89 7.25
C SER A 595 -19.84 31.26 7.22
N SER A 596 -18.54 31.32 6.93
CA SER A 596 -17.80 32.58 6.77
C SER A 596 -18.39 33.44 5.63
N ARG A 597 -18.67 32.84 4.47
CA ARG A 597 -19.32 33.53 3.35
C ARG A 597 -20.71 34.07 3.70
N ILE A 598 -21.52 33.29 4.41
CA ILE A 598 -22.85 33.73 4.84
C ILE A 598 -22.75 34.92 5.80
N LYS A 599 -21.80 34.89 6.74
CA LYS A 599 -21.55 36.04 7.65
C LYS A 599 -21.15 37.30 6.88
N SER A 600 -20.31 37.18 5.86
CA SER A 600 -19.92 38.32 5.00
C SER A 600 -21.12 38.89 4.23
N LEU A 601 -21.96 38.03 3.63
CA LEU A 601 -23.21 38.46 2.98
C LEU A 601 -24.18 39.11 3.96
N LEU A 602 -24.30 38.58 5.19
CA LEU A 602 -25.14 39.13 6.25
C LEU A 602 -24.69 40.55 6.66
N ALA A 603 -23.38 40.73 6.86
CA ALA A 603 -22.80 42.03 7.16
C ALA A 603 -23.03 43.03 6.02
N GLY A 604 -22.85 42.61 4.77
CA GLY A 604 -23.13 43.44 3.60
C GLY A 604 -24.59 43.90 3.52
N MET A 605 -25.54 43.02 3.87
CA MET A 605 -26.95 43.40 3.96
C MET A 605 -27.24 44.38 5.10
N GLN A 606 -26.59 44.26 6.26
CA GLN A 606 -26.73 45.23 7.36
C GLN A 606 -26.23 46.62 6.95
N VAL A 607 -25.03 46.69 6.37
CA VAL A 607 -24.47 47.95 5.85
C VAL A 607 -25.42 48.57 4.82
N PHE A 608 -25.98 47.77 3.92
CA PHE A 608 -26.94 48.24 2.93
C PHE A 608 -28.23 48.77 3.57
N ILE A 609 -28.77 48.12 4.60
CA ILE A 609 -29.96 48.61 5.32
C ILE A 609 -29.66 49.98 5.95
N ASP A 610 -28.51 50.14 6.60
CA ASP A 610 -28.15 51.41 7.23
C ASP A 610 -27.95 52.53 6.21
N GLU A 611 -27.26 52.25 5.10
CA GLU A 611 -27.08 53.19 3.99
C GLU A 611 -28.43 53.56 3.34
N PHE A 612 -29.32 52.58 3.15
CA PHE A 612 -30.65 52.79 2.59
C PHE A 612 -31.52 53.65 3.51
N ILE A 613 -31.49 53.42 4.83
CA ILE A 613 -32.21 54.24 5.81
C ILE A 613 -31.64 55.66 5.89
N ALA A 614 -30.31 55.81 5.89
CA ALA A 614 -29.66 57.12 5.92
C ALA A 614 -30.04 57.95 4.69
N LYS A 615 -29.94 57.36 3.49
CA LYS A 615 -30.37 58.00 2.24
C LYS A 615 -31.87 58.30 2.22
N MET A 616 -32.72 57.43 2.75
CA MET A 616 -34.15 57.75 2.87
C MET A 616 -34.39 58.98 3.77
N ALA A 617 -33.69 59.09 4.89
CA ALA A 617 -33.85 60.19 5.84
C ALA A 617 -33.35 61.54 5.28
N GLU A 618 -32.30 61.52 4.45
CA GLU A 618 -31.77 62.72 3.78
C GLU A 618 -32.72 63.24 2.69
N PHE A 619 -33.34 62.36 1.91
CA PHE A 619 -34.22 62.74 0.80
C PHE A 619 -35.69 62.98 1.20
N TYR A 620 -36.10 62.54 2.39
CA TYR A 620 -37.44 62.79 2.94
C TYR A 620 -37.34 63.34 4.37
N PRO A 621 -37.02 64.64 4.54
CA PRO A 621 -36.93 65.27 5.85
C PRO A 621 -38.29 65.24 6.57
N PRO A 622 -38.31 65.16 7.92
CA PRO A 622 -39.53 65.19 8.69
C PRO A 622 -40.28 66.50 8.45
N PRO A 623 -41.62 66.49 8.36
CA PRO A 623 -42.39 67.71 8.16
C PRO A 623 -42.22 68.62 9.39
N GLY A 624 -41.51 69.74 9.21
CA GLY A 624 -41.39 70.80 10.22
C GLY A 624 -40.00 71.38 10.51
N GLU A 625 -38.92 70.94 9.86
CA GLU A 625 -37.56 71.49 10.12
C GLU A 625 -37.06 72.55 9.13
N ASP A 626 -37.73 72.80 8.02
CA ASP A 626 -37.57 74.06 7.29
C ASP A 626 -38.94 74.57 6.81
N GLY A 627 -39.15 75.87 6.95
CA GLY A 627 -40.39 76.57 6.60
C GLY A 627 -40.54 76.88 5.11
N SER A 628 -40.07 76.01 4.21
CA SER A 628 -40.22 76.20 2.76
C SER A 628 -41.40 75.39 2.22
N PRO A 629 -42.22 75.97 1.33
CA PRO A 629 -43.48 75.36 0.93
C PRO A 629 -43.25 74.07 0.11
N MET A 630 -44.17 73.12 0.29
CA MET A 630 -44.39 72.04 -0.67
C MET A 630 -44.38 72.61 -2.08
N VAL A 631 -43.47 72.13 -2.93
CA VAL A 631 -43.51 72.46 -4.37
C VAL A 631 -44.80 71.84 -4.93
N SER A 632 -45.80 72.70 -5.05
CA SER A 632 -47.11 72.45 -5.63
C SER A 632 -47.00 72.29 -7.15
N ALA A 633 -47.85 71.42 -7.68
CA ALA A 633 -48.02 71.10 -9.09
C ALA A 633 -48.25 72.32 -10.01
N ALA A 634 -47.54 72.34 -11.14
CA ALA A 634 -47.85 72.98 -12.44
C ALA A 634 -46.70 72.56 -13.40
N GLU A 635 -46.84 72.14 -14.67
CA GLU A 635 -47.87 72.31 -15.69
C GLU A 635 -47.57 71.31 -16.85
N LYS A 636 -48.59 70.73 -17.50
CA LYS A 636 -48.44 69.80 -18.64
C LYS A 636 -48.12 70.54 -19.95
N PRO A 637 -47.18 70.05 -20.79
CA PRO A 637 -47.28 70.19 -22.25
C PRO A 637 -48.01 68.97 -22.86
N LYS A 638 -48.87 69.26 -23.84
CA LYS A 638 -49.80 68.34 -24.54
C LYS A 638 -49.13 67.14 -25.25
N PRO A 639 -49.88 66.05 -25.50
CA PRO A 639 -49.44 64.91 -26.27
C PRO A 639 -49.45 65.23 -27.77
N GLN A 640 -48.39 64.86 -28.51
CA GLN A 640 -48.48 64.68 -29.96
C GLN A 640 -48.51 63.18 -30.27
N THR A 641 -49.71 62.75 -30.65
CA THR A 641 -50.11 61.42 -31.06
C THR A 641 -49.63 61.09 -32.49
N LYS A 642 -49.23 59.84 -32.72
CA LYS A 642 -49.03 59.24 -34.05
C LYS A 642 -50.36 59.19 -34.83
N ALA A 643 -50.36 59.48 -36.14
CA ALA A 643 -50.80 58.57 -37.22
C ALA A 643 -50.97 59.23 -38.62
N LYS A 644 -50.40 58.55 -39.63
CA LYS A 644 -50.82 58.32 -41.05
C LYS A 644 -51.13 59.48 -42.02
N SER A 645 -50.36 59.51 -43.12
CA SER A 645 -50.87 59.50 -44.51
C SER A 645 -49.77 59.04 -45.48
N GLU A 646 -50.07 58.02 -46.30
CA GLU A 646 -49.45 57.72 -47.61
C GLU A 646 -50.08 58.65 -48.68
N PRO A 647 -49.76 58.53 -49.99
CA PRO A 647 -48.46 58.49 -50.68
C PRO A 647 -48.42 59.52 -51.84
N GLU A 648 -47.24 59.93 -52.35
CA GLU A 648 -47.15 60.28 -53.78
C GLU A 648 -45.73 60.24 -54.35
N LEU A 649 -45.67 59.83 -55.61
CA LEU A 649 -44.52 59.50 -56.44
C LEU A 649 -43.80 60.73 -57.04
N VAL A 650 -42.61 60.42 -57.59
CA VAL A 650 -41.99 60.96 -58.82
C VAL A 650 -40.71 61.80 -58.64
N GLY A 651 -39.59 61.15 -58.97
CA GLY A 651 -38.53 61.63 -59.87
C GLY A 651 -37.49 62.60 -59.29
N ALA A 652 -36.21 62.62 -59.67
CA ALA A 652 -35.37 61.82 -60.55
C ALA A 652 -33.98 62.52 -60.54
N ALA A 653 -32.91 61.73 -60.74
CA ALA A 653 -31.57 62.12 -61.26
C ALA A 653 -30.67 62.98 -60.33
N MET A 654 -29.33 62.92 -60.35
CA MET A 654 -28.30 62.22 -61.13
C MET A 654 -26.92 62.46 -60.48
N GLY A 655 -25.93 61.60 -60.77
CA GLY A 655 -24.48 61.87 -60.68
C GLY A 655 -23.76 61.11 -59.54
N THR A 656 -23.09 59.96 -59.74
CA THR A 656 -21.77 59.72 -60.41
C THR A 656 -20.67 60.68 -59.92
N ALA A 657 -19.45 60.31 -59.55
CA ALA A 657 -18.64 59.11 -59.75
C ALA A 657 -17.41 59.13 -58.81
N GLU A 658 -16.74 57.97 -58.67
CA GLU A 658 -15.26 57.80 -58.62
C GLU A 658 -14.43 58.45 -57.49
N SER A 659 -13.22 58.00 -57.11
CA SER A 659 -12.44 56.75 -57.17
C SER A 659 -11.05 57.06 -56.60
N GLY A 660 -10.33 56.04 -56.13
CA GLY A 660 -8.86 56.04 -55.97
C GLY A 660 -8.33 56.76 -54.73
N PHE A 661 -7.16 56.44 -54.17
CA PHE A 661 -6.06 55.60 -54.62
C PHE A 661 -5.09 55.44 -53.42
N GLU A 662 -4.94 54.21 -52.93
CA GLU A 662 -3.67 53.45 -52.75
C GLU A 662 -2.41 54.04 -52.03
N PRO A 663 -1.36 53.23 -51.72
CA PRO A 663 -0.86 53.02 -50.34
C PRO A 663 0.67 53.21 -50.22
N GLU A 664 1.29 52.83 -49.09
CA GLU A 664 2.65 52.20 -48.99
C GLU A 664 3.02 51.94 -47.51
N ASN A 665 3.36 50.69 -47.13
CA ASN A 665 4.73 50.13 -46.92
C ASN A 665 5.48 50.77 -45.72
N THR A 666 6.21 50.08 -44.83
CA THR A 666 6.91 48.78 -44.90
C THR A 666 7.51 48.44 -43.52
N HIS A 667 7.75 47.13 -43.30
CA HIS A 667 8.79 46.47 -42.47
C HIS A 667 8.71 46.53 -40.93
N SER A 668 8.47 45.45 -40.16
CA SER A 668 9.10 44.10 -40.01
C SER A 668 10.30 44.09 -39.00
N PRO A 669 10.81 42.92 -38.53
CA PRO A 669 10.47 42.33 -37.22
C PRO A 669 11.71 41.79 -36.42
N SER A 670 11.51 41.21 -35.23
CA SER A 670 12.36 40.12 -34.68
C SER A 670 11.75 39.60 -33.36
N THR A 671 11.27 38.35 -33.22
CA THR A 671 12.00 37.07 -32.94
C THR A 671 12.92 37.18 -31.70
N HIS A 672 12.96 36.27 -30.71
CA HIS A 672 12.89 34.79 -30.62
C HIS A 672 12.36 34.38 -29.21
N ALA A 673 11.54 33.32 -29.06
CA ALA A 673 11.87 31.89 -28.79
C ALA A 673 12.64 31.68 -27.46
N ASN A 674 12.30 30.75 -26.56
CA ASN A 674 11.62 29.45 -26.65
C ASN A 674 10.49 29.30 -25.64
#